data_AF-A0A9P3GDV5-F1
#
_entry.id   AF-A0A9P3GDV5-F1
#
_cell.length_a   1.000
_cell.length_b   1.000
_cell.length_c   1.000
_cell.angle_alpha   90.00
_cell.angle_beta   90.00
_cell.angle_gamma   90.00
#
_symmetry.space_group_name_H-M   'P 1'
#
loop_
_entity.id
_entity.type
_entity.pdbx_description
1 polymer ?
#
loop_
_entity_poly.entity_id
_entity_poly.type
_entity_poly.pdbx_seq_one_letter_code
_entity_poly.pdbx_strand_id
1 'polypeptide(L)'
;MATASPPQVQIVAKDSKFNQFVPPTDVLQIQYSYGMTGHCSGPAPPDLFFDKLLPKPEHVSAEGPSLEECLARADFQPVQKAKAERDMQIRLNECIRKIKLSKRLQIFDTGDKRENSTDQRPDHQLELLPEGEPNEQWEHPSNTKMHKPRPFNFWKPSLAIESKFSNGKDGFTDDKRSVTNNTTAGSRTRGQLGLYADQQFACLHMRFLYQLEIVGRHARILYYDRSGVIVCKSFDYALEKEYLVRFLWLWARMTPEQQGWDSTVRDATAGERQTFVDAVGRFLSSTPRQLPVGYDPRGTGSKVYVVQVADDDQPSGFHEVIIGSPFYTSRSVPGRGTCVYLAYSTIAKEICVLKDSWAIDDPAFEPEKNILDDLKAANVPGCPSVICGGDVVVGDDSQATAVQDWATNQEYREWRTPCSPWIHKHVHRRILMDFVYPVECVKNSEEFLTVIRGVAECMGHADQIGIRHRDLTPAHMGFVDTEDGIKPILMDWDHAGRKDEVIEVKPGGVVPYCSGTVQFMSADLLQDHAGPHETRRKTHCLIDDAQSLLWVLAYGAFHWFHHDVITALGTVSHNLFDEMSKPVHAGGPYLWFGGQMKRDVLRQRLLANLPFASPVLKKVLTAIASKWSEYYNFVMIAESLPIYKSNAENAYAQLEDPFWYVEQITAALEAGRGAGELPIADRAIPAGDTRDAVPASFDHKQYEDDRTSTFAEHEAGGDTSSLVETGIARMPPRRALRGGKRKRKAKDVDADVYKPPKMKRKGRDESPENVAPLGAPWYSRARTYLTEPLNRMGILGKNGVKDWKANR
;
A
#
# COMPACT_ATOMS: atom_id res chain seq x y z
N MET A 1 -1.75 47.11 13.03
CA MET A 1 -0.81 46.92 11.91
C MET A 1 -0.68 45.42 11.70
N ALA A 2 -1.01 44.95 10.51
CA ALA A 2 -1.31 43.54 10.23
C ALA A 2 -0.07 42.64 10.36
N THR A 3 -0.28 41.53 11.06
CA THR A 3 0.60 40.37 11.23
C THR A 3 0.62 39.56 9.95
N ALA A 4 1.80 39.37 9.34
CA ALA A 4 1.98 38.48 8.19
C ALA A 4 1.92 37.01 8.65
N SER A 5 1.05 36.23 8.03
CA SER A 5 0.94 34.78 8.21
C SER A 5 2.22 34.06 7.75
N PRO A 6 2.61 32.93 8.37
CA PRO A 6 3.71 32.11 7.88
C PRO A 6 3.36 31.50 6.51
N PRO A 7 4.34 31.33 5.60
CA PRO A 7 4.09 30.77 4.27
C PRO A 7 3.56 29.34 4.38
N GLN A 8 2.46 29.06 3.69
CA GLN A 8 2.00 27.70 3.46
C GLN A 8 3.06 26.93 2.67
N VAL A 9 3.50 25.81 3.23
CA VAL A 9 4.35 24.82 2.56
C VAL A 9 3.51 24.18 1.47
N GLN A 10 3.64 24.66 0.24
CA GLN A 10 3.15 23.99 -0.95
C GLN A 10 4.15 22.90 -1.33
N ILE A 11 3.60 21.71 -1.60
CA ILE A 11 4.30 20.54 -2.14
C ILE A 11 5.05 20.97 -3.41
N VAL A 12 6.37 20.82 -3.41
CA VAL A 12 7.19 20.99 -4.62
C VAL A 12 8.06 19.75 -4.83
N ALA A 13 7.53 18.87 -5.67
CA ALA A 13 8.23 18.40 -6.85
C ALA A 13 7.11 18.15 -7.88
N LYS A 14 6.82 19.14 -8.74
CA LYS A 14 5.81 18.97 -9.81
C LYS A 14 6.43 18.70 -11.17
N ASP A 15 7.76 18.80 -11.30
CA ASP A 15 8.42 18.81 -12.61
C ASP A 15 9.39 17.64 -12.89
N SER A 16 9.60 16.69 -11.97
CA SER A 16 9.92 15.32 -12.41
C SER A 16 8.58 14.62 -12.62
N LYS A 17 8.21 14.35 -13.88
CA LYS A 17 6.93 13.68 -14.22
C LYS A 17 6.82 12.24 -13.69
N PHE A 18 7.78 11.79 -12.88
CA PHE A 18 7.80 10.52 -12.18
C PHE A 18 7.37 10.63 -10.70
N ASN A 19 7.05 11.82 -10.17
CA ASN A 19 6.68 11.95 -8.76
C ASN A 19 5.41 11.19 -8.35
N GLN A 20 5.41 10.74 -7.09
CA GLN A 20 4.30 10.06 -6.43
C GLN A 20 2.98 10.80 -6.67
N PHE A 21 2.13 10.23 -7.51
CA PHE A 21 0.76 10.66 -7.69
C PHE A 21 0.01 10.45 -6.37
N VAL A 22 -0.40 11.53 -5.70
CA VAL A 22 -1.38 11.44 -4.61
C VAL A 22 -2.75 11.22 -5.25
N PRO A 23 -3.37 10.03 -5.11
CA PRO A 23 -4.63 9.76 -5.76
C PRO A 23 -5.72 10.64 -5.13
N PRO A 24 -6.67 11.16 -5.93
CA PRO A 24 -7.83 11.81 -5.35
C PRO A 24 -8.61 10.84 -4.45
N THR A 25 -9.33 11.38 -3.47
CA THR A 25 -9.97 10.62 -2.38
C THR A 25 -10.89 9.50 -2.87
N ASP A 26 -11.55 9.65 -4.00
CA ASP A 26 -12.39 8.62 -4.62
C ASP A 26 -11.59 7.43 -5.16
N VAL A 27 -10.40 7.68 -5.72
CA VAL A 27 -9.45 6.63 -6.13
C VAL A 27 -8.92 5.89 -4.91
N LEU A 28 -8.57 6.61 -3.84
CA LEU A 28 -8.15 6.00 -2.57
C LEU A 28 -9.26 5.09 -2.01
N GLN A 29 -10.50 5.54 -1.96
CA GLN A 29 -11.62 4.71 -1.49
C GLN A 29 -11.74 3.40 -2.30
N ILE A 30 -11.59 3.46 -3.62
CA ILE A 30 -11.61 2.25 -4.46
C ILE A 30 -10.44 1.33 -4.10
N GLN A 31 -9.23 1.86 -3.93
CA GLN A 31 -8.06 1.08 -3.54
C GLN A 31 -8.23 0.40 -2.18
N TYR A 32 -8.73 1.12 -1.16
CA TYR A 32 -9.02 0.55 0.16
C TYR A 32 -10.09 -0.54 0.09
N SER A 33 -11.14 -0.32 -0.70
CA SER A 33 -12.17 -1.34 -0.93
C SER A 33 -11.58 -2.62 -1.54
N TYR A 34 -10.64 -2.47 -2.49
CA TYR A 34 -9.94 -3.61 -3.09
C TYR A 34 -8.99 -4.30 -2.10
N GLY A 35 -8.22 -3.55 -1.30
CA GLY A 35 -7.35 -4.11 -0.25
C GLY A 35 -8.12 -4.88 0.83
N MET A 36 -9.35 -4.46 1.13
CA MET A 36 -10.23 -5.15 2.08
C MET A 36 -10.90 -6.41 1.50
N THR A 37 -10.82 -6.66 0.20
CA THR A 37 -11.41 -7.85 -0.43
C THR A 37 -10.69 -9.10 0.08
N GLY A 38 -11.43 -10.10 0.54
CA GLY A 38 -10.87 -11.28 1.21
C GLY A 38 -10.55 -11.07 2.71
N HIS A 39 -10.52 -9.84 3.21
CA HIS A 39 -10.25 -9.55 4.62
C HIS A 39 -11.51 -9.25 5.44
N CYS A 40 -12.70 -9.53 4.89
CA CYS A 40 -13.98 -9.32 5.56
C CYS A 40 -14.59 -10.66 5.99
N SER A 41 -15.01 -10.77 7.25
CA SER A 41 -15.66 -11.96 7.81
C SER A 41 -17.01 -11.60 8.42
N GLY A 42 -18.05 -12.36 8.11
CA GLY A 42 -19.43 -12.09 8.55
C GLY A 42 -20.43 -12.65 7.55
N PRO A 43 -21.73 -12.33 7.65
CA PRO A 43 -22.34 -11.51 8.69
C PRO A 43 -22.38 -12.23 10.04
N ALA A 44 -21.91 -11.58 11.10
CA ALA A 44 -21.94 -12.09 12.47
C ALA A 44 -23.32 -11.81 13.12
N PRO A 45 -24.04 -12.80 13.67
CA PRO A 45 -25.24 -12.53 14.46
C PRO A 45 -24.94 -11.53 15.60
N PRO A 46 -25.80 -10.52 15.89
CA PRO A 46 -25.50 -9.48 16.88
C PRO A 46 -25.18 -10.01 18.27
N ASP A 47 -25.96 -10.97 18.78
CA ASP A 47 -25.70 -11.57 20.11
C ASP A 47 -24.34 -12.26 20.17
N LEU A 48 -23.99 -13.03 19.14
CA LEU A 48 -22.68 -13.68 19.06
C LEU A 48 -21.55 -12.64 18.97
N PHE A 49 -21.74 -11.57 18.19
CA PHE A 49 -20.77 -10.47 18.10
C PHE A 49 -20.54 -9.88 19.49
N PHE A 50 -21.61 -9.63 20.26
CA PHE A 50 -21.51 -9.07 21.60
C PHE A 50 -20.83 -10.03 22.58
N ASP A 51 -21.20 -11.31 22.56
CA ASP A 51 -20.69 -12.29 23.52
C ASP A 51 -19.20 -12.60 23.31
N LYS A 52 -18.67 -12.41 22.09
CA LYS A 52 -17.30 -12.77 21.72
C LYS A 52 -16.36 -11.58 21.57
N LEU A 53 -16.86 -10.42 21.12
CA LEU A 53 -16.02 -9.26 20.78
C LEU A 53 -16.24 -8.07 21.69
N LEU A 54 -17.25 -8.07 22.57
CA LEU A 54 -17.43 -7.02 23.57
C LEU A 54 -17.14 -7.56 24.97
N PRO A 55 -16.63 -6.73 25.90
CA PRO A 55 -16.46 -7.15 27.28
C PRO A 55 -17.81 -7.48 27.92
N LYS A 56 -17.80 -8.46 28.81
CA LYS A 56 -18.98 -8.81 29.59
C LYS A 56 -19.33 -7.67 30.57
N PRO A 57 -20.62 -7.46 30.90
CA PRO A 57 -21.05 -6.38 31.78
C PRO A 57 -20.37 -6.33 33.16
N GLU A 58 -19.90 -7.45 33.70
CA GLU A 58 -19.13 -7.49 34.96
C GLU A 58 -17.72 -6.89 34.86
N HIS A 59 -17.21 -6.70 33.64
CA HIS A 59 -15.88 -6.14 33.37
C HIS A 59 -15.90 -4.70 32.87
N VAL A 60 -17.08 -4.07 32.78
CA VAL A 60 -17.23 -2.68 32.34
C VAL A 60 -17.25 -1.74 33.55
N SER A 61 -16.80 -0.50 33.36
CA SER A 61 -16.81 0.49 34.44
C SER A 61 -18.24 0.82 34.89
N ALA A 62 -18.42 0.92 36.22
CA ALA A 62 -19.70 1.27 36.83
C ALA A 62 -19.91 2.79 36.81
N GLU A 63 -20.18 3.35 35.63
CA GLU A 63 -20.46 4.79 35.48
C GLU A 63 -21.72 5.04 34.62
N GLY A 64 -22.64 5.86 35.12
CA GLY A 64 -23.84 6.28 34.39
C GLY A 64 -25.08 5.39 34.60
N PRO A 65 -26.15 5.58 33.81
CA PRO A 65 -27.42 4.86 33.98
C PRO A 65 -27.29 3.36 33.67
N SER A 66 -28.20 2.57 34.20
CA SER A 66 -28.35 1.16 33.83
C SER A 66 -28.76 1.02 32.35
N LEU A 67 -28.48 -0.16 31.77
CA LEU A 67 -28.90 -0.47 30.41
C LEU A 67 -30.43 -0.36 30.24
N GLU A 68 -31.19 -0.83 31.24
CA GLU A 68 -32.67 -0.75 31.25
C GLU A 68 -33.17 0.69 31.18
N GLU A 69 -32.59 1.60 31.97
CA GLU A 69 -32.92 3.03 31.90
C GLU A 69 -32.58 3.66 30.55
N CYS A 70 -31.45 3.27 29.94
CA CYS A 70 -31.08 3.73 28.60
C CYS A 70 -32.08 3.21 27.54
N LEU A 71 -32.46 1.93 27.60
CA LEU A 71 -33.42 1.31 26.68
C LEU A 71 -34.82 1.95 26.79
N ALA A 72 -35.24 2.31 28.01
CA ALA A 72 -36.50 3.01 28.26
C ALA A 72 -36.54 4.40 27.59
N ARG A 73 -35.39 5.09 27.49
CA ARG A 73 -35.27 6.41 26.85
C ARG A 73 -35.04 6.34 25.34
N ALA A 74 -34.61 5.19 24.82
CA ALA A 74 -34.27 5.03 23.41
C ALA A 74 -35.51 5.04 22.50
N ASP A 75 -35.57 6.04 21.62
CA ASP A 75 -36.55 6.18 20.55
C ASP A 75 -35.86 6.68 19.26
N PHE A 76 -35.79 5.81 18.25
CA PHE A 76 -35.20 6.11 16.94
C PHE A 76 -36.24 6.36 15.84
N GLN A 77 -37.55 6.36 16.16
CA GLN A 77 -38.60 6.69 15.20
C GLN A 77 -38.43 8.08 14.56
N PRO A 78 -37.89 9.11 15.25
CA PRO A 78 -37.61 10.40 14.61
C PRO A 78 -36.67 10.29 13.41
N VAL A 79 -35.68 9.39 13.43
CA VAL A 79 -34.70 9.20 12.35
C VAL A 79 -35.37 8.71 11.06
N GLN A 80 -36.41 7.88 11.20
CA GLN A 80 -37.19 7.34 10.07
C GLN A 80 -37.97 8.40 9.29
N LYS A 81 -38.20 9.57 9.90
CA LYS A 81 -38.89 10.69 9.26
C LYS A 81 -37.93 11.55 8.42
N ALA A 82 -36.64 11.21 8.40
CA ALA A 82 -35.65 11.94 7.64
C ALA A 82 -35.92 11.85 6.13
N LYS A 83 -35.72 12.97 5.43
CA LYS A 83 -35.90 13.04 3.96
C LYS A 83 -34.59 13.09 3.18
N ALA A 84 -33.47 13.22 3.89
CA ALA A 84 -32.13 13.30 3.34
C ALA A 84 -31.10 12.80 4.36
N GLU A 85 -29.90 12.47 3.88
CA GLU A 85 -28.78 11.96 4.69
C GLU A 85 -28.42 12.91 5.84
N ARG A 86 -28.33 14.21 5.58
CA ARG A 86 -28.03 15.21 6.61
C ARG A 86 -29.09 15.30 7.72
N ASP A 87 -30.36 15.22 7.34
CA ASP A 87 -31.49 15.22 8.29
C ASP A 87 -31.48 13.94 9.15
N MET A 88 -31.12 12.81 8.54
CA MET A 88 -30.94 11.52 9.24
C MET A 88 -29.83 11.62 10.30
N GLN A 89 -28.67 12.17 9.94
CA GLN A 89 -27.53 12.38 10.84
C GLN A 89 -27.88 13.27 12.05
N ILE A 90 -28.54 14.41 11.81
CA ILE A 90 -28.96 15.34 12.87
C ILE A 90 -29.91 14.63 13.85
N ARG A 91 -30.92 13.93 13.32
CA ARG A 91 -31.90 13.20 14.14
C ARG A 91 -31.26 12.06 14.92
N LEU A 92 -30.31 11.34 14.33
CA LEU A 92 -29.58 10.26 15.01
C LEU A 92 -28.82 10.81 16.22
N ASN A 93 -28.11 11.92 16.07
CA ASN A 93 -27.42 12.58 17.19
C ASN A 93 -28.36 12.95 18.32
N GLU A 94 -29.51 13.54 18.01
CA GLU A 94 -30.51 13.91 19.02
C GLU A 94 -31.04 12.67 19.77
N CYS A 95 -31.29 11.57 19.05
CA CYS A 95 -31.73 10.33 19.67
C CYS A 95 -30.66 9.79 20.63
N ILE A 96 -29.39 9.73 20.19
CA ILE A 96 -28.27 9.24 21.00
C ILE A 96 -28.09 10.06 22.30
N ARG A 97 -28.18 11.40 22.22
CA ARG A 97 -28.07 12.27 23.40
C ARG A 97 -29.19 12.04 24.42
N LYS A 98 -30.42 11.85 23.95
CA LYS A 98 -31.60 11.62 24.81
C LYS A 98 -31.52 10.31 25.59
N ILE A 99 -30.79 9.31 25.09
CA ILE A 99 -30.56 8.04 25.80
C ILE A 99 -29.76 8.26 27.09
N LYS A 100 -28.91 9.29 27.14
CA LYS A 100 -28.02 9.60 28.27
C LYS A 100 -27.15 8.38 28.65
N LEU A 101 -26.37 7.88 27.69
CA LEU A 101 -25.57 6.65 27.83
C LEU A 101 -24.49 6.73 28.93
N SER A 102 -23.81 7.88 29.05
CA SER A 102 -22.82 8.17 30.09
C SER A 102 -22.66 9.69 30.24
N LYS A 103 -22.30 10.14 31.45
CA LYS A 103 -22.01 11.56 31.74
C LYS A 103 -20.81 12.08 30.95
N ARG A 104 -19.88 11.20 30.57
CA ARG A 104 -18.65 11.55 29.86
C ARG A 104 -18.76 11.42 28.34
N LEU A 105 -19.81 10.76 27.85
CA LEU A 105 -19.97 10.50 26.43
C LEU A 105 -20.52 11.72 25.70
N GLN A 106 -19.81 12.17 24.67
CA GLN A 106 -20.21 13.28 23.83
C GLN A 106 -20.21 12.87 22.36
N ILE A 107 -21.27 13.27 21.63
CA ILE A 107 -21.38 13.04 20.18
C ILE A 107 -21.21 14.36 19.42
N PHE A 108 -20.28 14.35 18.47
CA PHE A 108 -19.93 15.50 17.63
C PHE A 108 -20.33 15.26 16.18
N ASP A 109 -20.77 16.34 15.55
CA ASP A 109 -21.12 16.39 14.14
C ASP A 109 -19.89 16.77 13.31
N THR A 110 -19.45 15.86 12.45
CA THR A 110 -18.17 15.97 11.73
C THR A 110 -18.30 15.87 10.21
N GLY A 111 -19.48 15.54 9.66
CA GLY A 111 -19.69 15.34 8.23
C GLY A 111 -19.59 16.60 7.35
N ASP A 112 -19.78 17.80 7.92
CA ASP A 112 -19.76 19.06 7.16
C ASP A 112 -18.35 19.64 6.94
N LYS A 113 -17.34 19.18 7.71
CA LYS A 113 -15.97 19.69 7.65
C LYS A 113 -14.99 18.56 7.48
N ARG A 114 -14.21 18.62 6.39
CA ARG A 114 -13.09 17.71 6.20
C ARG A 114 -11.98 18.03 7.18
N GLU A 115 -11.31 16.99 7.66
CA GLU A 115 -10.07 17.13 8.40
C GLU A 115 -8.96 17.51 7.41
N ASN A 116 -8.16 18.52 7.77
CA ASN A 116 -7.25 19.19 6.83
C ASN A 116 -6.10 18.31 6.36
N SER A 117 -5.64 17.37 7.19
CA SER A 117 -4.50 16.49 6.87
C SER A 117 -4.90 15.24 6.08
N THR A 118 -6.10 14.75 6.30
CA THR A 118 -6.57 13.46 5.76
C THR A 118 -7.61 13.59 4.64
N ASP A 119 -8.19 14.78 4.47
CA ASP A 119 -9.36 15.05 3.62
C ASP A 119 -10.59 14.17 3.96
N GLN A 120 -10.57 13.51 5.11
CA GLN A 120 -11.62 12.59 5.56
C GLN A 120 -12.67 13.29 6.42
N ARG A 121 -13.87 12.72 6.45
CA ARG A 121 -15.01 13.25 7.20
C ARG A 121 -16.02 12.15 7.59
N PRO A 122 -15.70 11.30 8.57
CA PRO A 122 -16.75 10.51 9.22
C PRO A 122 -17.90 11.44 9.64
N ASP A 123 -19.14 10.97 9.56
CA ASP A 123 -20.29 11.84 9.83
C ASP A 123 -20.40 12.24 11.30
N HIS A 124 -20.06 11.32 12.22
CA HIS A 124 -20.01 11.61 13.65
C HIS A 124 -18.79 11.02 14.33
N GLN A 125 -18.38 11.74 15.38
CA GLN A 125 -17.36 11.29 16.33
C GLN A 125 -18.00 11.15 17.71
N LEU A 126 -17.96 9.94 18.26
CA LEU A 126 -18.38 9.68 19.63
C LEU A 126 -17.13 9.55 20.52
N GLU A 127 -17.01 10.42 21.52
CA GLU A 127 -15.81 10.60 22.35
C GLU A 127 -16.19 10.48 23.84
N LEU A 128 -15.32 9.85 24.64
CA LEU A 128 -15.40 9.91 26.09
C LEU A 128 -14.52 11.06 26.59
N LEU A 129 -15.14 12.04 27.25
CA LEU A 129 -14.42 13.14 27.86
C LEU A 129 -13.56 12.65 29.05
N PRO A 130 -12.43 13.33 29.33
CA PRO A 130 -11.68 13.13 30.56
C PRO A 130 -12.56 13.25 31.81
N GLU A 131 -12.14 12.59 32.88
CA GLU A 131 -12.87 12.63 34.15
C GLU A 131 -12.93 14.06 34.70
N GLY A 132 -14.11 14.47 35.17
CA GLY A 132 -14.35 15.81 35.69
C GLY A 132 -14.63 16.90 34.65
N GLU A 133 -14.46 16.63 33.35
CA GLU A 133 -14.85 17.59 32.31
C GLU A 133 -16.38 17.74 32.20
N PRO A 134 -16.89 18.99 32.09
CA PRO A 134 -18.32 19.23 31.98
C PRO A 134 -18.85 18.78 30.62
N ASN A 135 -19.91 17.98 30.63
CA ASN A 135 -20.62 17.56 29.43
C ASN A 135 -21.96 18.29 29.31
N GLU A 136 -21.99 19.40 28.57
CA GLU A 136 -23.23 20.16 28.35
C GLU A 136 -24.33 19.32 27.66
N GLN A 137 -23.96 18.32 26.83
CA GLN A 137 -24.93 17.44 26.16
C GLN A 137 -25.65 16.52 27.15
N TRP A 138 -25.01 16.21 28.26
CA TRP A 138 -25.62 15.45 29.35
C TRP A 138 -26.71 16.25 30.07
N GLU A 139 -26.43 17.51 30.37
CA GLU A 139 -27.36 18.42 31.07
C GLU A 139 -28.51 18.87 30.16
N HIS A 140 -28.21 19.13 28.89
CA HIS A 140 -29.17 19.70 27.92
C HIS A 140 -29.23 18.89 26.61
N PRO A 141 -29.70 17.63 26.64
CA PRO A 141 -29.66 16.72 25.47
C PRO A 141 -30.49 17.19 24.27
N SER A 142 -31.48 18.05 24.50
CA SER A 142 -32.36 18.61 23.45
C SER A 142 -31.88 19.97 22.91
N ASN A 143 -30.76 20.51 23.39
CA ASN A 143 -30.30 21.83 22.97
C ASN A 143 -29.59 21.78 21.62
N THR A 144 -30.32 22.13 20.57
CA THR A 144 -29.82 22.14 19.17
C THR A 144 -28.81 23.24 18.87
N LYS A 145 -28.61 24.23 19.76
CA LYS A 145 -27.55 25.25 19.55
C LYS A 145 -26.12 24.70 19.71
N MET A 146 -25.98 23.47 20.22
CA MET A 146 -24.68 22.78 20.36
C MET A 146 -24.19 22.09 19.07
N HIS A 147 -24.94 22.18 17.97
CA HIS A 147 -24.53 21.68 16.65
C HIS A 147 -23.57 22.64 15.94
N LYS A 148 -22.35 22.80 16.46
CA LYS A 148 -21.27 23.43 15.69
C LYS A 148 -20.48 22.33 15.00
N PRO A 149 -20.59 22.17 13.67
CA PRO A 149 -19.78 21.20 12.96
C PRO A 149 -18.29 21.47 13.21
N ARG A 150 -17.55 20.41 13.52
CA ARG A 150 -16.10 20.43 13.70
C ARG A 150 -15.47 19.36 12.80
N PRO A 151 -14.20 19.47 12.41
CA PRO A 151 -13.52 18.36 11.75
C PRO A 151 -13.43 17.15 12.69
N PHE A 152 -13.45 15.93 12.13
CA PHE A 152 -13.15 14.71 12.88
C PHE A 152 -11.71 14.76 13.39
N ASN A 153 -11.50 14.38 14.65
CA ASN A 153 -10.16 14.36 15.24
C ASN A 153 -9.63 12.92 15.33
N PHE A 154 -8.83 12.52 14.35
CA PHE A 154 -8.18 11.19 14.29
C PHE A 154 -7.15 10.96 15.40
N TRP A 155 -6.69 12.02 16.07
CA TRP A 155 -5.72 11.97 17.18
C TRP A 155 -6.39 11.77 18.55
N LYS A 156 -7.70 11.53 18.56
CA LYS A 156 -8.46 11.27 19.77
C LYS A 156 -9.16 9.90 19.75
N PRO A 157 -9.14 9.17 20.89
CA PRO A 157 -9.96 7.97 21.05
C PRO A 157 -11.42 8.29 20.75
N SER A 158 -11.98 7.64 19.73
CA SER A 158 -13.38 7.83 19.39
C SER A 158 -13.92 6.72 18.51
N LEU A 159 -15.23 6.51 18.62
CA LEU A 159 -16.00 5.67 17.71
C LEU A 159 -16.45 6.52 16.52
N ALA A 160 -16.05 6.12 15.31
CA ALA A 160 -16.49 6.72 14.07
C ALA A 160 -17.85 6.16 13.66
N ILE A 161 -18.79 7.04 13.29
CA ILE A 161 -20.11 6.67 12.77
C ILE A 161 -20.27 7.25 11.37
N GLU A 162 -20.51 6.38 10.39
CA GLU A 162 -20.78 6.76 9.00
C GLU A 162 -22.25 6.49 8.67
N SER A 163 -22.93 7.42 8.00
CA SER A 163 -24.36 7.38 7.75
C SER A 163 -24.69 7.50 6.27
N LYS A 164 -25.37 6.50 5.71
CA LYS A 164 -25.88 6.50 4.33
C LYS A 164 -27.41 6.51 4.31
N PHE A 165 -28.01 7.42 3.55
CA PHE A 165 -29.49 7.48 3.49
C PHE A 165 -30.11 6.34 2.66
N SER A 166 -29.42 5.89 1.60
CA SER A 166 -29.92 4.88 0.68
C SER A 166 -29.35 3.50 0.98
N ASN A 167 -30.22 2.50 1.09
CA ASN A 167 -29.85 1.09 1.31
C ASN A 167 -28.89 0.53 0.26
N GLY A 168 -28.92 1.06 -0.98
CA GLY A 168 -28.00 0.64 -2.04
C GLY A 168 -26.55 1.09 -1.81
N LYS A 169 -26.27 1.90 -0.79
CA LYS A 169 -24.93 2.36 -0.40
C LYS A 169 -24.32 1.59 0.77
N ASP A 170 -24.99 0.57 1.31
CA ASP A 170 -24.42 -0.31 2.36
C ASP A 170 -23.08 -0.87 1.87
N GLY A 171 -22.02 -0.74 2.67
CA GLY A 171 -20.69 -1.27 2.35
C GLY A 171 -20.64 -2.80 2.28
N PHE A 172 -21.62 -3.46 2.91
CA PHE A 172 -21.66 -4.88 3.18
C PHE A 172 -23.02 -5.49 2.85
N THR A 173 -23.12 -6.82 2.91
CA THR A 173 -24.36 -7.56 2.74
C THR A 173 -24.46 -8.67 3.77
N ASP A 174 -25.69 -9.18 3.99
CA ASP A 174 -25.91 -10.37 4.82
C ASP A 174 -25.91 -11.66 3.98
N ASP A 175 -25.44 -11.61 2.73
CA ASP A 175 -25.29 -12.78 1.88
C ASP A 175 -24.11 -13.63 2.38
N LYS A 176 -24.41 -14.88 2.76
CA LYS A 176 -23.41 -15.88 3.20
C LYS A 176 -22.46 -16.31 2.08
N ARG A 177 -22.65 -15.86 0.84
CA ARG A 177 -21.69 -16.03 -0.26
C ARG A 177 -20.65 -14.92 -0.29
N SER A 178 -21.03 -13.69 0.10
CA SER A 178 -20.15 -12.52 0.08
C SER A 178 -20.66 -11.44 1.04
N VAL A 179 -19.88 -11.18 2.09
CA VAL A 179 -20.22 -10.17 3.10
C VAL A 179 -19.96 -8.76 2.57
N THR A 180 -19.20 -8.61 1.47
CA THR A 180 -18.95 -7.32 0.83
C THR A 180 -20.03 -6.98 -0.20
N ASN A 181 -20.51 -5.73 -0.19
CA ASN A 181 -21.36 -5.23 -1.26
C ASN A 181 -20.49 -4.75 -2.43
N ASN A 182 -20.47 -5.53 -3.51
CA ASN A 182 -19.60 -5.28 -4.66
C ASN A 182 -20.23 -4.35 -5.71
N THR A 183 -21.36 -3.70 -5.40
CA THR A 183 -21.84 -2.57 -6.21
C THR A 183 -20.84 -1.41 -6.12
N THR A 184 -20.86 -0.51 -7.11
CA THR A 184 -20.00 0.70 -7.11
C THR A 184 -20.24 1.55 -5.85
N ALA A 185 -21.50 1.68 -5.42
CA ALA A 185 -21.85 2.46 -4.24
C ALA A 185 -21.39 1.79 -2.95
N GLY A 186 -21.65 0.49 -2.77
CA GLY A 186 -21.19 -0.25 -1.58
C GLY A 186 -19.67 -0.32 -1.49
N SER A 187 -18.98 -0.54 -2.61
CA SER A 187 -17.51 -0.54 -2.65
C SER A 187 -16.93 0.81 -2.24
N ARG A 188 -17.51 1.93 -2.66
CA ARG A 188 -17.09 3.26 -2.20
C ARG A 188 -17.28 3.45 -0.70
N THR A 189 -18.43 3.04 -0.14
CA THR A 189 -18.69 3.13 1.30
C THR A 189 -17.72 2.27 2.11
N ARG A 190 -17.48 1.01 1.69
CA ARG A 190 -16.51 0.12 2.33
C ARG A 190 -15.10 0.70 2.29
N GLY A 191 -14.70 1.25 1.14
CA GLY A 191 -13.42 1.95 0.99
C GLY A 191 -13.27 3.17 1.90
N GLN A 192 -14.34 3.94 2.06
CA GLN A 192 -14.40 5.09 2.97
C GLN A 192 -14.24 4.65 4.44
N LEU A 193 -14.97 3.61 4.87
CA LEU A 193 -14.84 3.04 6.22
C LEU A 193 -13.43 2.50 6.49
N GLY A 194 -12.87 1.77 5.51
CA GLY A 194 -11.49 1.28 5.58
C GLY A 194 -10.48 2.42 5.73
N LEU A 195 -10.64 3.49 4.95
CA LEU A 195 -9.77 4.66 5.07
C LEU A 195 -9.87 5.32 6.45
N TYR A 196 -11.04 5.32 7.10
CA TYR A 196 -11.15 5.81 8.48
C TYR A 196 -10.42 4.91 9.47
N ALA A 197 -10.53 3.59 9.33
CA ALA A 197 -9.82 2.64 10.18
C ALA A 197 -8.31 2.80 10.03
N ASP A 198 -7.79 2.88 8.81
CA ASP A 198 -6.36 3.11 8.52
C ASP A 198 -5.85 4.41 9.18
N GLN A 199 -6.60 5.51 9.04
CA GLN A 199 -6.21 6.78 9.65
C GLN A 199 -6.19 6.72 11.17
N GLN A 200 -7.16 6.03 11.79
CA GLN A 200 -7.16 5.84 13.24
C GLN A 200 -5.97 4.98 13.69
N PHE A 201 -5.68 3.87 13.01
CA PHE A 201 -4.49 3.05 13.29
C PHE A 201 -3.17 3.79 13.08
N ALA A 202 -3.10 4.70 12.11
CA ALA A 202 -1.90 5.51 11.83
C ALA A 202 -1.67 6.61 12.88
N CYS A 203 -2.75 7.16 13.46
CA CYS A 203 -2.66 8.27 14.42
C CYS A 203 -2.64 7.81 15.89
N LEU A 204 -3.11 6.59 16.18
CA LEU A 204 -3.33 6.06 17.53
C LEU A 204 -2.69 4.67 17.66
N HIS A 205 -2.09 4.38 18.81
CA HIS A 205 -1.54 3.06 19.15
C HIS A 205 -2.68 2.09 19.52
N MET A 206 -3.42 1.63 18.51
CA MET A 206 -4.60 0.75 18.64
C MET A 206 -4.28 -0.66 18.13
N ARG A 207 -4.67 -1.66 18.91
CA ARG A 207 -4.64 -3.10 18.58
C ARG A 207 -5.81 -3.51 17.69
N PHE A 208 -6.96 -2.90 17.95
CA PHE A 208 -8.20 -3.06 17.20
C PHE A 208 -9.05 -1.80 17.37
N LEU A 209 -10.11 -1.65 16.58
CA LEU A 209 -11.09 -0.57 16.75
C LEU A 209 -12.49 -1.00 16.33
N TYR A 210 -13.49 -0.27 16.83
CA TYR A 210 -14.87 -0.43 16.38
C TYR A 210 -15.29 0.74 15.49
N GLN A 211 -16.19 0.49 14.55
CA GLN A 211 -16.91 1.51 13.80
C GLN A 211 -18.39 1.17 13.68
N LEU A 212 -19.22 2.17 13.41
CA LEU A 212 -20.65 2.00 13.21
C LEU A 212 -21.05 2.52 11.81
N GLU A 213 -21.65 1.66 11.01
CA GLU A 213 -22.28 2.04 9.75
C GLU A 213 -23.80 2.09 9.94
N ILE A 214 -24.41 3.23 9.62
CA ILE A 214 -25.86 3.44 9.64
C ILE A 214 -26.35 3.58 8.20
N VAL A 215 -27.25 2.71 7.76
CA VAL A 215 -27.81 2.74 6.40
C VAL A 215 -29.32 2.80 6.48
N GLY A 216 -29.89 3.98 6.23
CA GLY A 216 -31.32 4.22 6.38
C GLY A 216 -31.80 3.82 7.79
N ARG A 217 -32.55 2.72 7.89
CA ARG A 217 -33.08 2.17 9.15
C ARG A 217 -32.23 1.06 9.79
N HIS A 218 -31.14 0.69 9.15
CA HIS A 218 -30.30 -0.41 9.57
C HIS A 218 -28.96 0.07 10.12
N ALA A 219 -28.37 -0.73 11.00
CA ALA A 219 -27.04 -0.50 11.54
C ALA A 219 -26.18 -1.76 11.40
N ARG A 220 -24.87 -1.55 11.24
CA ARG A 220 -23.83 -2.58 11.32
C ARG A 220 -22.73 -2.10 12.25
N ILE A 221 -22.30 -3.00 13.13
CA ILE A 221 -21.12 -2.80 13.97
C ILE A 221 -19.95 -3.52 13.28
N LEU A 222 -18.83 -2.82 13.18
CA LEU A 222 -17.61 -3.31 12.53
C LEU A 222 -16.51 -3.41 13.59
N TYR A 223 -15.83 -4.56 13.65
CA TYR A 223 -14.62 -4.75 14.44
C TYR A 223 -13.44 -4.88 13.48
N TYR A 224 -12.47 -3.98 13.58
CA TYR A 224 -11.26 -3.96 12.77
C TYR A 224 -10.06 -4.35 13.60
N ASP A 225 -9.20 -5.20 13.05
CA ASP A 225 -7.83 -5.38 13.52
C ASP A 225 -6.90 -5.53 12.29
N ARG A 226 -5.62 -5.84 12.53
CA ARG A 226 -4.63 -6.01 11.46
C ARG A 226 -4.80 -7.27 10.61
N SER A 227 -5.70 -8.19 10.99
CA SER A 227 -6.06 -9.36 10.17
C SER A 227 -7.24 -9.08 9.24
N GLY A 228 -8.11 -8.10 9.57
CA GLY A 228 -9.22 -7.71 8.72
C GLY A 228 -10.37 -7.04 9.46
N VAL A 229 -11.60 -7.33 9.03
CA VAL A 229 -12.83 -6.81 9.62
C VAL A 229 -13.85 -7.91 9.88
N ILE A 230 -14.42 -7.94 11.08
CA ILE A 230 -15.65 -8.68 11.37
C ILE A 230 -16.84 -7.74 11.19
N VAL A 231 -17.78 -8.16 10.36
CA VAL A 231 -18.98 -7.41 10.00
C VAL A 231 -20.18 -8.01 10.73
N CYS A 232 -20.79 -7.25 11.62
CA CYS A 232 -22.08 -7.62 12.22
C CYS A 232 -23.16 -7.69 11.14
N LYS A 233 -24.05 -8.67 11.28
CA LYS A 233 -25.30 -8.76 10.52
C LYS A 233 -26.07 -7.46 10.69
N SER A 234 -26.66 -6.98 9.60
CA SER A 234 -27.52 -5.81 9.65
C SER A 234 -28.70 -6.04 10.59
N PHE A 235 -28.97 -5.06 11.45
CA PHE A 235 -30.14 -5.07 12.34
C PHE A 235 -30.88 -3.75 12.26
N ASP A 236 -32.18 -3.81 12.51
CA ASP A 236 -33.07 -2.67 12.41
C ASP A 236 -33.06 -1.88 13.72
N TYR A 237 -32.23 -0.83 13.82
CA TYR A 237 -32.05 -0.12 15.10
C TYR A 237 -33.30 0.63 15.59
N ALA A 238 -34.38 0.69 14.79
CA ALA A 238 -35.65 1.27 15.19
C ALA A 238 -36.62 0.24 15.80
N LEU A 239 -36.54 -1.04 15.41
CA LEU A 239 -37.31 -2.14 16.01
C LEU A 239 -36.52 -2.92 17.04
N GLU A 240 -35.26 -3.20 16.72
CA GLU A 240 -34.29 -3.96 17.51
C GLU A 240 -33.31 -2.98 18.16
N LYS A 241 -33.85 -1.93 18.79
CA LYS A 241 -33.07 -0.84 19.40
C LYS A 241 -32.11 -1.36 20.49
N GLU A 242 -32.41 -2.52 21.06
CA GLU A 242 -31.63 -3.20 22.08
C GLU A 242 -30.19 -3.41 21.62
N TYR A 243 -29.94 -3.74 20.35
CA TYR A 243 -28.59 -3.96 19.85
C TYR A 243 -27.76 -2.68 19.79
N LEU A 244 -28.28 -1.61 19.19
CA LEU A 244 -27.55 -0.34 19.10
C LEU A 244 -27.32 0.29 20.48
N VAL A 245 -28.35 0.28 21.34
CA VAL A 245 -28.26 0.83 22.69
C VAL A 245 -27.27 0.03 23.54
N ARG A 246 -27.33 -1.31 23.50
CA ARG A 246 -26.40 -2.18 24.24
C ARG A 246 -24.96 -1.96 23.79
N PHE A 247 -24.69 -1.91 22.49
CA PHE A 247 -23.33 -1.65 21.98
C PHE A 247 -22.80 -0.31 22.47
N LEU A 248 -23.55 0.79 22.29
CA LEU A 248 -23.11 2.12 22.72
C LEU A 248 -22.98 2.22 24.25
N TRP A 249 -23.84 1.53 25.00
CA TRP A 249 -23.79 1.48 26.46
C TRP A 249 -22.55 0.75 26.97
N LEU A 250 -22.21 -0.39 26.35
CA LEU A 250 -20.99 -1.14 26.62
C LEU A 250 -19.75 -0.31 26.25
N TRP A 251 -19.69 0.21 25.02
CA TRP A 251 -18.55 0.99 24.53
C TRP A 251 -18.22 2.18 25.43
N ALA A 252 -19.23 2.89 25.92
CA ALA A 252 -19.07 4.04 26.82
C ALA A 252 -18.55 3.69 28.24
N ARG A 253 -18.43 2.40 28.57
CA ARG A 253 -17.94 1.87 29.86
C ARG A 253 -16.73 0.96 29.70
N MET A 254 -16.21 0.81 28.49
CA MET A 254 -14.99 0.08 28.25
C MET A 254 -13.78 0.81 28.84
N THR A 255 -12.82 0.06 29.38
CA THR A 255 -11.47 0.60 29.63
C THR A 255 -10.78 0.94 28.30
N PRO A 256 -9.71 1.76 28.28
CA PRO A 256 -8.95 2.00 27.07
C PRO A 256 -8.52 0.70 26.37
N GLU A 257 -8.05 -0.29 27.11
CA GLU A 257 -7.58 -1.57 26.57
C GLU A 257 -8.72 -2.35 25.90
N GLN A 258 -9.93 -2.32 26.49
CA GLN A 258 -11.14 -2.92 25.93
C GLN A 258 -11.65 -2.16 24.70
N GLN A 259 -11.34 -0.88 24.56
CA GLN A 259 -11.58 -0.10 23.33
C GLN A 259 -10.51 -0.36 22.25
N GLY A 260 -9.46 -1.12 22.59
CA GLY A 260 -8.40 -1.51 21.68
C GLY A 260 -7.09 -0.77 21.87
N TRP A 261 -6.92 0.07 22.89
CA TRP A 261 -5.64 0.73 23.16
C TRP A 261 -4.54 -0.27 23.52
N ASP A 262 -3.33 0.05 23.12
CA ASP A 262 -2.13 -0.64 23.56
C ASP A 262 -1.66 -0.07 24.92
N SER A 263 -1.77 -0.89 25.97
CA SER A 263 -1.37 -0.53 27.34
C SER A 263 0.15 -0.40 27.53
N THR A 264 0.96 -0.84 26.57
CA THR A 264 2.42 -0.73 26.60
C THR A 264 2.92 0.62 26.06
N VAL A 265 1.99 1.51 25.68
CA VAL A 265 2.24 2.88 25.23
C VAL A 265 1.53 3.86 26.16
N ARG A 266 2.24 4.89 26.61
CA ARG A 266 1.68 5.95 27.45
C ARG A 266 2.08 7.34 26.95
N ASP A 267 1.28 8.34 27.29
CA ASP A 267 1.68 9.73 27.11
C ASP A 267 2.97 10.03 27.91
N ALA A 268 3.91 10.73 27.28
CA ALA A 268 5.12 11.19 27.95
C ALA A 268 4.79 12.32 28.93
N THR A 269 5.45 12.30 30.10
CA THR A 269 5.42 13.43 31.04
C THR A 269 6.05 14.67 30.42
N ALA A 270 5.80 15.84 31.01
CA ALA A 270 6.42 17.09 30.53
C ALA A 270 7.97 17.02 30.51
N GLY A 271 8.58 16.36 31.49
CA GLY A 271 10.04 16.18 31.57
C GLY A 271 10.59 15.21 30.52
N GLU A 272 9.91 14.07 30.30
CA GLU A 272 10.26 13.10 29.25
C GLU A 272 10.13 13.74 27.85
N ARG A 273 9.06 14.50 27.63
CA ARG A 273 8.85 15.26 26.40
C ARG A 273 9.98 16.25 26.15
N GLN A 274 10.38 17.03 27.16
CA GLN A 274 11.48 17.98 27.03
C GLN A 274 12.80 17.24 26.72
N THR A 275 13.04 16.12 27.40
CA THR A 275 14.24 15.29 27.16
C THR A 275 14.32 14.81 25.71
N PHE A 276 13.21 14.31 25.16
CA PHE A 276 13.12 13.91 23.76
C PHE A 276 13.38 15.07 22.80
N VAL A 277 12.70 16.21 23.03
CA VAL A 277 12.86 17.42 22.19
C VAL A 277 14.32 17.89 22.17
N ASP A 278 14.98 17.91 23.32
CA ASP A 278 16.39 18.31 23.44
C ASP A 278 17.32 17.30 22.78
N ALA A 279 17.09 16.00 22.97
CA ALA A 279 17.89 14.94 22.38
C ALA A 279 17.81 14.95 20.85
N VAL A 280 16.60 15.00 20.30
CA VAL A 280 16.38 15.12 18.86
C VAL A 280 16.98 16.43 18.34
N GLY A 281 16.80 17.55 19.07
CA GLY A 281 17.38 18.83 18.69
C GLY A 281 18.90 18.81 18.59
N ARG A 282 19.58 18.16 19.55
CA ARG A 282 21.03 17.93 19.48
C ARG A 282 21.39 17.07 18.28
N PHE A 283 20.72 15.94 18.10
CA PHE A 283 20.97 15.01 16.99
C PHE A 283 20.81 15.68 15.61
N LEU A 284 19.71 16.40 15.40
CA LEU A 284 19.45 17.13 14.16
C LEU A 284 20.44 18.29 13.93
N SER A 285 21.00 18.87 15.00
CA SER A 285 22.00 19.95 14.88
C SER A 285 23.42 19.41 14.66
N SER A 286 23.71 18.19 15.12
CA SER A 286 25.01 17.56 14.99
C SER A 286 25.17 16.74 13.71
N THR A 287 24.07 16.30 13.08
CA THR A 287 24.15 15.53 11.84
C THR A 287 24.70 16.39 10.71
N PRO A 288 25.70 15.90 9.95
CA PRO A 288 26.19 16.59 8.77
C PRO A 288 25.26 16.45 7.56
N ARG A 289 24.15 15.70 7.69
CA ARG A 289 23.23 15.37 6.59
C ARG A 289 21.87 16.00 6.82
N GLN A 290 21.29 16.52 5.73
CA GLN A 290 19.91 16.95 5.74
C GLN A 290 19.01 15.71 5.61
N LEU A 291 18.22 15.42 6.65
CA LEU A 291 17.18 14.39 6.56
C LEU A 291 16.11 14.78 5.52
N PRO A 292 15.36 13.82 4.95
CA PRO A 292 14.33 14.11 3.96
C PRO A 292 13.34 15.19 4.45
N VAL A 293 12.93 16.07 3.53
CA VAL A 293 12.34 17.37 3.86
C VAL A 293 11.07 17.27 4.70
N GLY A 294 11.02 18.10 5.76
CA GLY A 294 9.81 18.40 6.51
C GLY A 294 9.54 17.47 7.70
N TYR A 295 10.34 16.42 7.92
CA TYR A 295 10.20 15.58 9.10
C TYR A 295 10.91 16.19 10.31
N ASP A 296 10.10 16.71 11.24
CA ASP A 296 10.54 17.03 12.60
C ASP A 296 9.63 16.27 13.59
N PRO A 297 10.14 15.21 14.26
CA PRO A 297 9.33 14.46 15.21
C PRO A 297 8.94 15.29 16.45
N ARG A 298 9.51 16.48 16.63
CA ARG A 298 9.20 17.43 17.71
C ARG A 298 8.05 18.38 17.36
N GLY A 299 7.47 18.28 16.17
CA GLY A 299 6.52 19.25 15.60
C GLY A 299 5.53 19.86 16.61
N THR A 300 5.22 21.15 16.46
CA THR A 300 4.31 21.88 17.36
C THR A 300 2.95 21.19 17.45
N GLY A 301 2.67 20.58 18.61
CA GLY A 301 1.41 19.86 18.87
C GLY A 301 1.48 18.34 18.68
N SER A 302 2.59 17.77 18.18
CA SER A 302 2.79 16.32 18.15
C SER A 302 2.76 15.75 19.57
N LYS A 303 1.95 14.70 19.76
CA LYS A 303 1.99 13.90 20.98
C LYS A 303 3.33 13.17 21.02
N VAL A 304 3.87 13.05 22.24
CA VAL A 304 5.10 12.32 22.52
C VAL A 304 4.71 11.20 23.45
N TYR A 305 5.15 9.99 23.12
CA TYR A 305 4.80 8.78 23.85
C TYR A 305 6.04 8.11 24.42
N VAL A 306 5.86 7.39 25.51
CA VAL A 306 6.82 6.39 25.99
C VAL A 306 6.29 5.02 25.61
N VAL A 307 7.15 4.23 24.97
CA VAL A 307 6.82 2.91 24.43
C VAL A 307 7.74 1.88 25.06
N GLN A 308 7.17 0.74 25.47
CA GLN A 308 7.92 -0.41 25.93
C GLN A 308 8.29 -1.30 24.75
N VAL A 309 9.56 -1.70 24.69
CA VAL A 309 10.10 -2.64 23.71
C VAL A 309 10.61 -3.86 24.47
N ALA A 310 10.09 -5.04 24.15
CA ALA A 310 10.55 -6.28 24.75
C ALA A 310 12.02 -6.55 24.42
N ASP A 311 12.71 -7.18 25.36
CA ASP A 311 14.07 -7.66 25.17
C ASP A 311 14.03 -9.19 25.24
N ASP A 312 13.96 -9.88 24.10
CA ASP A 312 13.90 -11.35 24.07
C ASP A 312 15.11 -12.01 24.78
N ASP A 313 16.24 -11.30 24.89
CA ASP A 313 17.43 -11.77 25.61
C ASP A 313 17.26 -11.66 27.14
N GLN A 314 16.23 -10.94 27.60
CA GLN A 314 15.85 -10.75 29.00
C GLN A 314 14.33 -10.99 29.16
N PRO A 315 13.88 -12.22 29.46
CA PRO A 315 12.45 -12.63 29.41
C PRO A 315 11.45 -11.84 30.27
N SER A 316 11.91 -10.92 31.13
CA SER A 316 11.08 -9.99 31.92
C SER A 316 11.54 -8.54 31.82
N GLY A 317 12.48 -8.24 30.92
CA GLY A 317 13.05 -6.94 30.68
C GLY A 317 12.37 -6.27 29.50
N PHE A 318 12.12 -4.97 29.63
CA PHE A 318 11.75 -4.11 28.52
C PHE A 318 12.59 -2.86 28.55
N HIS A 319 12.82 -2.28 27.38
CA HIS A 319 13.42 -0.97 27.23
C HIS A 319 12.31 0.06 27.02
N GLU A 320 12.35 1.16 27.76
CA GLU A 320 11.49 2.31 27.48
C GLU A 320 12.18 3.26 26.52
N VAL A 321 11.48 3.59 25.43
CA VAL A 321 11.92 4.58 24.46
C VAL A 321 10.88 5.68 24.32
N ILE A 322 11.35 6.91 24.07
CA ILE A 322 10.48 8.08 23.87
C ILE A 322 10.38 8.37 22.38
N ILE A 323 9.17 8.48 21.84
CA ILE A 323 8.89 8.70 20.41
C ILE A 323 8.00 9.91 20.17
N GLY A 324 8.20 10.55 19.02
CA GLY A 324 7.32 11.59 18.48
C GLY A 324 6.45 11.06 17.34
N SER A 325 6.19 11.88 16.33
CA SER A 325 5.50 11.42 15.12
C SER A 325 6.37 10.44 14.30
N PRO A 326 5.78 9.43 13.65
CA PRO A 326 6.53 8.51 12.80
C PRO A 326 7.05 9.24 11.56
N PHE A 327 8.19 8.80 11.01
CA PHE A 327 8.62 9.24 9.68
C PHE A 327 8.08 8.33 8.57
N TYR A 328 7.68 7.11 8.92
CA TYR A 328 7.04 6.17 8.00
C TYR A 328 5.85 5.49 8.67
N THR A 329 4.75 5.37 7.93
CA THR A 329 3.57 4.59 8.31
C THR A 329 3.01 3.89 7.07
N SER A 330 2.88 2.57 7.14
CA SER A 330 2.22 1.79 6.09
C SER A 330 0.72 2.12 6.04
N ARG A 331 0.17 2.13 4.82
CA ARG A 331 -1.20 2.60 4.53
C ARG A 331 -2.04 1.42 4.07
N SER A 332 -2.59 0.69 5.02
CA SER A 332 -3.47 -0.46 4.82
C SER A 332 -4.23 -0.78 6.10
N VAL A 333 -5.47 -1.26 5.94
CA VAL A 333 -6.29 -1.71 7.08
C VAL A 333 -5.79 -3.07 7.59
N PRO A 334 -5.89 -4.17 6.82
CA PRO A 334 -5.21 -5.42 7.17
C PRO A 334 -3.73 -5.38 6.76
N GLY A 335 -2.93 -6.25 7.39
CA GLY A 335 -1.51 -6.44 7.12
C GLY A 335 -0.63 -5.86 8.21
N ARG A 336 0.64 -5.62 7.87
CA ARG A 336 1.71 -5.37 8.85
C ARG A 336 1.54 -4.10 9.68
N GLY A 337 0.85 -3.09 9.17
CA GLY A 337 0.63 -1.85 9.93
C GLY A 337 1.92 -1.16 10.39
N THR A 338 3.05 -1.41 9.71
CA THR A 338 4.39 -0.96 10.09
C THR A 338 4.44 0.55 10.26
N CYS A 339 4.91 1.00 11.41
CA CYS A 339 5.26 2.37 11.73
C CYS A 339 6.73 2.43 12.13
N VAL A 340 7.46 3.44 11.66
CA VAL A 340 8.88 3.63 12.00
C VAL A 340 9.09 5.02 12.59
N TYR A 341 9.73 5.05 13.74
CA TYR A 341 9.91 6.24 14.56
C TYR A 341 11.39 6.54 14.81
N LEU A 342 11.72 7.83 14.83
CA LEU A 342 12.89 8.28 15.56
C LEU A 342 12.59 8.15 17.06
N ALA A 343 13.44 7.42 17.77
CA ALA A 343 13.25 7.11 19.18
C ALA A 343 14.45 7.60 20.01
N TYR A 344 14.19 7.97 21.27
CA TYR A 344 15.22 8.23 22.25
C TYR A 344 15.25 7.10 23.28
N SER A 345 16.39 6.39 23.36
CA SER A 345 16.57 5.33 24.37
C SER A 345 16.83 5.96 25.73
N THR A 346 15.98 5.66 26.70
CA THR A 346 16.13 6.17 28.06
C THR A 346 17.31 5.53 28.80
N ILE A 347 17.80 4.38 28.33
CA ILE A 347 18.93 3.64 28.91
C ILE A 347 20.24 4.07 28.26
N ALA A 348 20.35 3.96 26.93
CA ALA A 348 21.58 4.33 26.20
C ALA A 348 21.80 5.84 26.14
N LYS A 349 20.74 6.64 26.35
CA LYS A 349 20.74 8.11 26.21
C LYS A 349 21.08 8.58 24.79
N GLU A 350 20.75 7.77 23.79
CA GLU A 350 21.05 8.01 22.37
C GLU A 350 19.78 7.94 21.51
N ILE A 351 19.90 8.47 20.29
CA ILE A 351 18.87 8.41 19.26
C ILE A 351 18.98 7.08 18.51
N CYS A 352 17.86 6.40 18.36
CA CYS A 352 17.71 5.09 17.73
C CYS A 352 16.45 5.09 16.84
N VAL A 353 16.17 3.96 16.22
CA VAL A 353 14.98 3.74 15.38
C VAL A 353 14.11 2.65 16.00
N LEU A 354 12.84 2.96 16.21
CA LEU A 354 11.83 1.98 16.61
C LEU A 354 11.00 1.59 15.39
N LYS A 355 10.98 0.29 15.06
CA LYS A 355 10.02 -0.32 14.13
C LYS A 355 8.92 -0.98 14.95
N ASP A 356 7.68 -0.57 14.72
CA ASP A 356 6.46 -1.11 15.35
C ASP A 356 5.61 -1.78 14.26
N SER A 357 5.35 -3.08 14.34
CA SER A 357 4.71 -3.83 13.24
C SER A 357 3.91 -5.05 13.72
N TRP A 358 3.05 -5.56 12.86
CA TRP A 358 2.23 -6.76 13.07
C TRP A 358 2.71 -7.86 12.15
N ALA A 359 3.40 -8.85 12.69
CA ALA A 359 3.97 -9.95 11.92
C ALA A 359 2.97 -11.10 11.79
N ILE A 360 2.95 -11.79 10.65
CA ILE A 360 2.12 -12.99 10.47
C ILE A 360 2.60 -14.08 11.42
N ASP A 361 1.66 -14.70 12.13
CA ASP A 361 1.88 -15.84 13.02
C ASP A 361 1.49 -17.14 12.29
N ASP A 362 2.38 -17.58 11.40
CA ASP A 362 2.28 -18.84 10.66
C ASP A 362 3.71 -19.38 10.45
N PRO A 363 3.98 -20.69 10.62
CA PRO A 363 5.32 -21.27 10.45
C PRO A 363 5.98 -21.01 9.09
N ALA A 364 5.18 -20.66 8.06
CA ALA A 364 5.63 -20.25 6.74
C ALA A 364 6.28 -18.84 6.69
N PHE A 365 6.21 -18.07 7.78
CA PHE A 365 6.75 -16.73 7.88
C PHE A 365 7.63 -16.63 9.12
N GLU A 366 8.92 -16.42 8.90
CA GLU A 366 9.88 -16.26 9.98
C GLU A 366 9.89 -14.80 10.47
N PRO A 367 9.88 -14.54 11.80
CA PRO A 367 9.98 -13.19 12.32
C PRO A 367 11.28 -12.50 11.88
N GLU A 368 11.19 -11.21 11.50
CA GLU A 368 12.34 -10.41 11.04
C GLU A 368 13.52 -10.46 12.02
N LYS A 369 13.26 -10.37 13.33
CA LYS A 369 14.31 -10.43 14.35
C LYS A 369 15.15 -11.71 14.24
N ASN A 370 14.52 -12.86 14.03
CA ASN A 370 15.22 -14.15 13.90
C ASN A 370 16.09 -14.17 12.64
N ILE A 371 15.58 -13.63 11.52
CA ILE A 371 16.36 -13.47 10.29
C ILE A 371 17.57 -12.57 10.53
N LEU A 372 17.39 -11.45 11.22
CA LEU A 372 18.47 -10.52 11.57
C LEU A 372 19.52 -11.17 12.49
N ASP A 373 19.09 -11.97 13.46
CA ASP A 373 19.98 -12.70 14.37
C ASP A 373 20.83 -13.74 13.61
N ASP A 374 20.23 -14.47 12.66
CA ASP A 374 20.92 -15.43 11.79
C ASP A 374 21.93 -14.73 10.86
N LEU A 375 21.53 -13.61 10.23
CA LEU A 375 22.41 -12.80 9.39
C LEU A 375 23.62 -12.28 10.20
N LYS A 376 23.37 -11.83 11.43
CA LYS A 376 24.41 -11.38 12.37
C LYS A 376 25.34 -12.54 12.76
N ALA A 377 24.81 -13.71 13.11
CA ALA A 377 25.59 -14.89 13.47
C ALA A 377 26.50 -15.37 12.31
N ALA A 378 26.02 -15.22 11.07
CA ALA A 378 26.78 -15.52 9.86
C ALA A 378 27.75 -14.40 9.43
N ASN A 379 27.78 -13.27 10.13
CA ASN A 379 28.56 -12.07 9.78
C ASN A 379 28.24 -11.53 8.38
N VAL A 380 26.97 -11.57 7.97
CA VAL A 380 26.54 -10.95 6.71
C VAL A 380 26.73 -9.42 6.81
N PRO A 381 27.46 -8.81 5.86
CA PRO A 381 27.71 -7.37 5.90
C PRO A 381 26.44 -6.58 5.55
N GLY A 382 26.36 -5.36 6.05
CA GLY A 382 25.31 -4.42 5.65
C GLY A 382 23.92 -4.72 6.23
N CYS A 383 23.80 -5.53 7.28
CA CYS A 383 22.53 -5.70 8.00
C CYS A 383 22.34 -4.63 9.09
N PRO A 384 21.09 -4.33 9.50
CA PRO A 384 20.79 -3.41 10.60
C PRO A 384 21.33 -3.96 11.92
N SER A 385 21.76 -3.05 12.79
CA SER A 385 22.17 -3.39 14.15
C SER A 385 20.96 -3.37 15.07
N VAL A 386 20.54 -4.56 15.52
CA VAL A 386 19.43 -4.72 16.47
C VAL A 386 19.93 -4.50 17.90
N ILE A 387 19.28 -3.58 18.62
CA ILE A 387 19.52 -3.30 20.03
C ILE A 387 18.73 -4.27 20.90
N CYS A 388 17.42 -4.36 20.67
CA CYS A 388 16.50 -5.32 21.30
C CYS A 388 15.22 -5.42 20.47
N GLY A 389 14.38 -6.41 20.77
CA GLY A 389 13.08 -6.54 20.15
C GLY A 389 12.41 -7.84 20.55
N GLY A 390 11.11 -7.92 20.27
CA GLY A 390 10.29 -9.08 20.59
C GLY A 390 8.79 -8.82 20.39
N ASP A 391 7.99 -9.80 20.79
CA ASP A 391 6.54 -9.68 20.85
C ASP A 391 6.13 -8.62 21.90
N VAL A 392 5.08 -7.85 21.60
CA VAL A 392 4.47 -6.95 22.59
C VAL A 392 3.57 -7.78 23.50
N VAL A 393 3.91 -7.88 24.78
CA VAL A 393 3.22 -8.73 25.76
C VAL A 393 2.37 -7.90 26.72
N VAL A 394 1.19 -8.39 27.11
CA VAL A 394 0.38 -7.86 28.21
C VAL A 394 0.08 -8.99 29.19
N GLY A 395 0.67 -8.91 30.39
CA GLY A 395 0.68 -10.05 31.30
C GLY A 395 1.61 -11.13 30.76
N ASP A 396 1.07 -12.33 30.50
CA ASP A 396 1.82 -13.46 29.95
C ASP A 396 1.52 -13.71 28.45
N ASP A 397 0.61 -12.92 27.84
CA ASP A 397 0.11 -13.14 26.48
C ASP A 397 0.63 -12.09 25.48
N SER A 398 1.13 -12.55 24.32
CA SER A 398 1.45 -11.67 23.19
C SER A 398 0.18 -11.02 22.64
N GLN A 399 0.25 -9.73 22.32
CA GLN A 399 -0.83 -9.03 21.64
C GLN A 399 -1.01 -9.59 20.23
N ALA A 400 -2.17 -10.17 19.97
CA ALA A 400 -2.51 -10.77 18.69
C ALA A 400 -3.88 -10.29 18.19
N THR A 401 -4.07 -10.43 16.88
CA THR A 401 -5.36 -10.18 16.23
C THR A 401 -6.39 -11.25 16.57
N ALA A 402 -7.68 -10.97 16.34
CA ALA A 402 -8.81 -11.85 16.65
C ALA A 402 -9.65 -12.23 15.40
N VAL A 403 -9.59 -11.44 14.32
CA VAL A 403 -10.41 -11.66 13.11
C VAL A 403 -10.16 -13.04 12.48
N GLN A 404 -8.94 -13.56 12.53
CA GLN A 404 -8.61 -14.88 12.00
C GLN A 404 -9.22 -16.02 12.83
N ASP A 405 -9.28 -15.89 14.16
CA ASP A 405 -9.86 -16.91 15.02
C ASP A 405 -11.36 -16.99 14.75
N TRP A 406 -11.99 -15.82 14.59
CA TRP A 406 -13.37 -15.70 14.13
C TRP A 406 -13.57 -16.32 12.74
N ALA A 407 -12.71 -15.97 11.79
CA ALA A 407 -12.82 -16.41 10.40
C ALA A 407 -12.54 -17.90 10.24
N THR A 408 -11.76 -18.55 11.10
CA THR A 408 -11.40 -19.97 10.97
C THR A 408 -12.24 -20.89 11.86
N ASN A 409 -12.96 -20.34 12.85
CA ASN A 409 -13.82 -21.11 13.73
C ASN A 409 -14.90 -21.88 12.93
N GLN A 410 -14.96 -23.19 13.18
CA GLN A 410 -15.85 -24.14 12.51
C GLN A 410 -17.31 -23.98 12.95
N GLU A 411 -17.55 -23.65 14.20
CA GLU A 411 -18.90 -23.45 14.76
C GLU A 411 -19.61 -22.27 14.08
N TYR A 412 -18.84 -21.29 13.59
CA TYR A 412 -19.40 -20.09 13.00
C TYR A 412 -19.74 -20.24 11.51
N ARG A 413 -19.37 -21.38 10.87
CA ARG A 413 -19.50 -21.58 9.42
C ARG A 413 -20.93 -21.48 8.91
N GLU A 414 -21.93 -21.75 9.73
CA GLU A 414 -23.33 -21.76 9.31
C GLU A 414 -23.90 -20.36 9.03
N TRP A 415 -23.35 -19.30 9.63
CA TRP A 415 -23.86 -17.93 9.50
C TRP A 415 -22.92 -16.94 8.81
N ARG A 416 -21.63 -17.25 8.68
CA ARG A 416 -20.66 -16.37 8.00
C ARG A 416 -20.33 -16.84 6.57
N THR A 417 -19.70 -15.96 5.80
CA THR A 417 -19.09 -16.30 4.51
C THR A 417 -17.93 -17.27 4.65
N PRO A 418 -17.63 -18.06 3.60
CA PRO A 418 -16.40 -18.83 3.53
C PRO A 418 -15.18 -17.98 3.89
N CYS A 419 -14.28 -18.54 4.69
CA CYS A 419 -13.07 -17.84 5.10
C CYS A 419 -12.20 -17.64 3.87
N SER A 420 -11.73 -16.42 3.69
CA SER A 420 -10.68 -16.17 2.72
C SER A 420 -9.37 -16.74 3.27
N PRO A 421 -8.54 -17.39 2.44
CA PRO A 421 -7.23 -17.88 2.86
C PRO A 421 -6.18 -16.75 3.03
N TRP A 422 -6.62 -15.49 2.93
CA TRP A 422 -5.81 -14.27 3.07
C TRP A 422 -5.91 -13.66 4.47
N ILE A 423 -6.82 -14.18 5.32
CA ILE A 423 -6.92 -13.77 6.72
C ILE A 423 -5.91 -14.61 7.52
N HIS A 424 -4.84 -13.97 7.96
CA HIS A 424 -3.80 -14.58 8.79
C HIS A 424 -3.89 -14.08 10.23
N LYS A 425 -3.40 -14.86 11.19
CA LYS A 425 -3.12 -14.33 12.54
C LYS A 425 -1.94 -13.38 12.45
N HIS A 426 -2.00 -12.26 13.16
CA HIS A 426 -0.87 -11.38 13.33
C HIS A 426 -0.56 -11.18 14.81
N VAL A 427 0.73 -11.11 15.14
CA VAL A 427 1.26 -10.81 16.46
C VAL A 427 2.01 -9.48 16.40
N HIS A 428 1.74 -8.61 17.36
CA HIS A 428 2.36 -7.29 17.47
C HIS A 428 3.81 -7.41 17.94
N ARG A 429 4.74 -6.77 17.23
CA ARG A 429 6.18 -6.84 17.46
C ARG A 429 6.82 -5.47 17.40
N ARG A 430 7.88 -5.29 18.19
CA ARG A 430 8.72 -4.11 18.18
C ARG A 430 10.17 -4.50 18.08
N ILE A 431 10.91 -3.77 17.24
CA ILE A 431 12.36 -3.92 17.10
C ILE A 431 12.99 -2.54 17.22
N LEU A 432 13.93 -2.42 18.15
CA LEU A 432 14.76 -1.23 18.34
C LEU A 432 16.10 -1.46 17.65
N MET A 433 16.48 -0.51 16.80
CA MET A 433 17.69 -0.59 15.97
C MET A 433 18.50 0.70 16.08
N ASP A 434 19.78 0.62 15.75
CA ASP A 434 20.61 1.80 15.57
C ASP A 434 20.06 2.69 14.44
N PHE A 435 20.32 3.99 14.53
CA PHE A 435 19.88 4.93 13.50
C PHE A 435 20.60 4.70 12.18
N VAL A 436 19.84 4.71 11.08
CA VAL A 436 20.32 4.60 9.70
C VAL A 436 19.78 5.77 8.89
N TYR A 437 20.65 6.42 8.12
CA TYR A 437 20.20 7.43 7.16
C TYR A 437 19.50 6.76 5.99
N PRO A 438 18.30 7.22 5.60
CA PRO A 438 17.66 6.81 4.36
C PRO A 438 18.57 7.09 3.16
N VAL A 439 18.50 6.27 2.11
CA VAL A 439 19.30 6.43 0.89
C VAL A 439 19.12 7.81 0.23
N GLU A 440 18.01 8.51 0.45
CA GLU A 440 17.78 9.88 -0.02
C GLU A 440 18.76 10.90 0.57
N CYS A 441 19.47 10.57 1.65
CA CYS A 441 20.44 11.44 2.32
C CYS A 441 21.85 11.39 1.70
N VAL A 442 22.03 10.68 0.59
CA VAL A 442 23.29 10.65 -0.16
C VAL A 442 23.59 12.02 -0.77
N LYS A 443 24.87 12.39 -0.81
CA LYS A 443 25.32 13.70 -1.30
C LYS A 443 25.49 13.74 -2.82
N ASN A 444 25.78 12.61 -3.43
CA ASN A 444 26.14 12.49 -4.84
C ASN A 444 25.90 11.06 -5.35
N SER A 445 26.12 10.84 -6.65
CA SER A 445 25.92 9.52 -7.25
C SER A 445 26.93 8.48 -6.77
N GLU A 446 28.13 8.86 -6.31
CA GLU A 446 29.12 7.92 -5.78
C GLU A 446 28.67 7.29 -4.45
N GLU A 447 28.11 8.10 -3.54
CA GLU A 447 27.50 7.60 -2.31
C GLU A 447 26.29 6.71 -2.63
N PHE A 448 25.41 7.12 -3.56
CA PHE A 448 24.29 6.30 -3.99
C PHE A 448 24.72 4.94 -4.53
N LEU A 449 25.70 4.92 -5.44
CA LEU A 449 26.25 3.69 -5.99
C LEU A 449 26.96 2.85 -4.92
N THR A 450 27.59 3.48 -3.93
CA THR A 450 28.17 2.77 -2.77
C THR A 450 27.09 2.05 -1.97
N VAL A 451 25.91 2.66 -1.78
CA VAL A 451 24.76 1.99 -1.15
C VAL A 451 24.30 0.80 -2.00
N ILE A 452 24.06 0.99 -3.30
CA ILE A 452 23.64 -0.09 -4.21
C ILE A 452 24.65 -1.25 -4.22
N ARG A 453 25.95 -0.94 -4.19
CA ARG A 453 27.02 -1.95 -4.09
C ARG A 453 26.94 -2.74 -2.80
N GLY A 454 26.82 -2.07 -1.65
CA GLY A 454 26.75 -2.74 -0.35
C GLY A 454 25.48 -3.58 -0.19
N VAL A 455 24.36 -3.14 -0.79
CA VAL A 455 23.13 -3.95 -0.86
C VAL A 455 23.35 -5.22 -1.68
N ALA A 456 23.97 -5.12 -2.86
CA ALA A 456 24.30 -6.30 -3.67
C ALA A 456 25.24 -7.28 -2.92
N GLU A 457 26.22 -6.75 -2.20
CA GLU A 457 27.11 -7.54 -1.37
C GLU A 457 26.37 -8.24 -0.23
N CYS A 458 25.49 -7.52 0.48
CA CYS A 458 24.63 -8.07 1.52
C CYS A 458 23.74 -9.20 0.98
N MET A 459 23.09 -8.98 -0.17
CA MET A 459 22.28 -10.00 -0.86
C MET A 459 23.08 -11.26 -1.19
N GLY A 460 24.30 -11.11 -1.71
CA GLY A 460 25.16 -12.23 -2.08
C GLY A 460 25.54 -13.11 -0.87
N HIS A 461 25.93 -12.48 0.24
CA HIS A 461 26.26 -13.19 1.48
C HIS A 461 25.02 -13.80 2.15
N ALA A 462 23.86 -13.12 2.08
CA ALA A 462 22.61 -13.67 2.58
C ALA A 462 22.16 -14.92 1.79
N ASP A 463 22.23 -14.93 0.45
CA ASP A 463 21.85 -16.13 -0.33
C ASP A 463 22.82 -17.30 -0.11
N GLN A 464 24.10 -17.03 0.19
CA GLN A 464 25.07 -18.07 0.54
C GLN A 464 24.69 -18.86 1.81
N ILE A 465 24.01 -18.22 2.76
CA ILE A 465 23.43 -18.89 3.94
C ILE A 465 21.95 -19.27 3.74
N GLY A 466 21.44 -19.12 2.52
CA GLY A 466 20.10 -19.53 2.13
C GLY A 466 18.99 -18.53 2.50
N ILE A 467 19.28 -17.26 2.73
CA ILE A 467 18.29 -16.21 3.04
C ILE A 467 18.16 -15.25 1.86
N ARG A 468 16.91 -14.92 1.48
CA ARG A 468 16.60 -13.94 0.42
C ARG A 468 15.71 -12.85 0.96
N HIS A 469 15.87 -11.61 0.47
CA HIS A 469 15.18 -10.44 1.02
C HIS A 469 13.75 -10.29 0.50
N ARG A 470 13.53 -10.48 -0.81
CA ARG A 470 12.21 -10.51 -1.48
C ARG A 470 11.40 -9.20 -1.55
N ASP A 471 11.92 -8.09 -1.05
CA ASP A 471 11.22 -6.79 -1.05
C ASP A 471 12.21 -5.62 -1.12
N LEU A 472 13.09 -5.58 -2.11
CA LEU A 472 14.02 -4.47 -2.26
C LEU A 472 13.32 -3.21 -2.78
N THR A 473 13.43 -2.13 -2.02
CA THR A 473 12.90 -0.79 -2.37
C THR A 473 13.88 0.30 -1.91
N PRO A 474 13.77 1.54 -2.41
CA PRO A 474 14.57 2.66 -1.89
C PRO A 474 14.42 2.86 -0.37
N ALA A 475 13.21 2.70 0.16
CA ALA A 475 12.91 2.89 1.58
C ALA A 475 13.59 1.85 2.49
N HIS A 476 14.00 0.72 1.94
CA HIS A 476 14.69 -0.36 2.65
C HIS A 476 16.22 -0.23 2.54
N MET A 477 16.73 0.78 1.85
CA MET A 477 18.16 1.02 1.69
C MET A 477 18.58 2.26 2.48
N GLY A 478 19.73 2.16 3.12
CA GLY A 478 20.29 3.26 3.89
C GLY A 478 21.78 3.10 4.12
N PHE A 479 22.30 3.94 5.00
CA PHE A 479 23.71 3.90 5.37
C PHE A 479 23.96 4.61 6.71
N VAL A 480 25.14 4.38 7.28
CA VAL A 480 25.68 5.15 8.41
C VAL A 480 26.97 5.85 7.99
N ASP A 481 27.23 7.03 8.56
CA ASP A 481 28.51 7.72 8.37
C ASP A 481 29.60 7.02 9.19
N THR A 482 30.79 6.92 8.61
CA THR A 482 32.00 6.34 9.21
C THR A 482 33.20 7.25 8.95
N GLU A 483 34.33 7.00 9.60
CA GLU A 483 35.56 7.76 9.36
C GLU A 483 36.03 7.67 7.89
N ASP A 484 35.79 6.52 7.24
CA ASP A 484 36.24 6.21 5.87
C ASP A 484 35.20 6.50 4.77
N GLY A 485 34.06 7.11 5.11
CA GLY A 485 32.95 7.38 4.18
C GLY A 485 31.63 6.88 4.73
N ILE A 486 30.86 6.15 3.91
CA ILE A 486 29.57 5.58 4.32
C ILE A 486 29.61 4.06 4.38
N LYS A 487 28.92 3.48 5.35
CA LYS A 487 28.67 2.04 5.45
C LYS A 487 27.20 1.76 5.07
N PRO A 488 26.95 1.07 3.94
CA PRO A 488 25.60 0.72 3.51
C PRO A 488 24.89 -0.22 4.48
N ILE A 489 23.57 -0.08 4.59
CA ILE A 489 22.68 -0.91 5.41
C ILE A 489 21.42 -1.26 4.61
N LEU A 490 21.07 -2.54 4.55
CA LEU A 490 19.85 -3.09 3.98
C LEU A 490 18.87 -3.43 5.11
N MET A 491 17.77 -2.70 5.18
CA MET A 491 16.74 -2.75 6.23
C MET A 491 15.50 -3.52 5.78
N ASP A 492 14.57 -3.78 6.71
CA ASP A 492 13.26 -4.42 6.48
C ASP A 492 13.32 -5.85 5.90
N TRP A 493 13.74 -6.80 6.75
CA TRP A 493 13.80 -8.22 6.41
C TRP A 493 12.48 -8.97 6.70
N ASP A 494 11.35 -8.25 6.87
CA ASP A 494 10.03 -8.85 7.18
C ASP A 494 9.52 -9.82 6.11
N HIS A 495 9.91 -9.62 4.84
CA HIS A 495 9.53 -10.49 3.71
C HIS A 495 10.60 -11.53 3.39
N ALA A 496 11.66 -11.58 4.18
CA ALA A 496 12.72 -12.51 3.93
C ALA A 496 12.22 -13.94 4.03
N GLY A 497 12.90 -14.84 3.33
CA GLY A 497 12.66 -16.26 3.58
C GLY A 497 13.74 -17.16 3.01
N ARG A 498 13.66 -18.43 3.41
CA ARG A 498 14.75 -19.37 3.18
C ARG A 498 14.66 -20.03 1.80
N LYS A 499 15.83 -20.37 1.24
CA LYS A 499 16.01 -20.90 -0.12
C LYS A 499 15.38 -22.28 -0.33
N ASP A 500 15.48 -23.14 0.68
CA ASP A 500 15.00 -24.53 0.64
C ASP A 500 13.61 -24.71 1.27
N GLU A 501 12.96 -23.61 1.62
CA GLU A 501 11.65 -23.66 2.24
C GLU A 501 10.61 -24.12 1.21
N VAL A 502 10.04 -25.30 1.43
CA VAL A 502 8.91 -25.82 0.65
C VAL A 502 7.65 -25.53 1.45
N ILE A 503 7.01 -24.38 1.19
CA ILE A 503 5.72 -24.09 1.82
C ILE A 503 4.61 -24.77 1.01
N GLU A 504 3.83 -25.64 1.66
CA GLU A 504 2.58 -26.14 1.10
C GLU A 504 1.62 -24.97 0.88
N VAL A 505 1.49 -24.53 -0.37
CA VAL A 505 0.52 -23.49 -0.73
C VAL A 505 -0.88 -24.06 -0.57
N LYS A 506 -1.60 -23.60 0.47
CA LYS A 506 -3.03 -23.89 0.63
C LYS A 506 -3.77 -23.44 -0.65
N PRO A 507 -4.65 -24.26 -1.24
CA PRO A 507 -5.37 -23.89 -2.46
C PRO A 507 -6.06 -22.52 -2.33
N GLY A 508 -5.65 -21.56 -3.18
CA GLY A 508 -6.19 -20.20 -3.21
C GLY A 508 -5.63 -19.20 -2.18
N GLY A 509 -4.65 -19.61 -1.35
CA GLY A 509 -3.97 -18.72 -0.39
C GLY A 509 -2.91 -17.81 -1.01
N VAL A 510 -2.40 -16.88 -0.19
CA VAL A 510 -1.20 -16.09 -0.52
C VAL A 510 -0.09 -17.08 -0.89
N VAL A 511 0.47 -16.95 -2.08
CA VAL A 511 1.76 -17.57 -2.35
C VAL A 511 2.78 -16.73 -1.58
N PRO A 512 3.45 -17.26 -0.54
CA PRO A 512 4.35 -16.48 0.33
C PRO A 512 5.47 -15.77 -0.46
N TYR A 513 5.73 -16.25 -1.66
CA TYR A 513 6.80 -15.83 -2.56
C TYR A 513 6.33 -14.93 -3.72
N CYS A 514 5.17 -14.29 -3.63
CA CYS A 514 4.79 -13.17 -4.49
C CYS A 514 4.61 -11.88 -3.67
N SER A 515 5.50 -11.66 -2.72
CA SER A 515 5.63 -10.40 -1.97
C SER A 515 6.54 -9.42 -2.71
N GLY A 516 6.34 -8.13 -2.42
CA GLY A 516 7.16 -7.05 -2.97
C GLY A 516 6.36 -5.77 -3.23
N THR A 517 7.05 -4.64 -3.29
CA THR A 517 6.46 -3.39 -3.78
C THR A 517 6.38 -3.38 -5.30
N VAL A 518 5.17 -3.24 -5.88
CA VAL A 518 4.90 -3.38 -7.33
C VAL A 518 5.87 -2.57 -8.21
N GLN A 519 6.22 -1.36 -7.75
CA GLN A 519 7.16 -0.47 -8.43
C GLN A 519 8.53 -1.09 -8.68
N PHE A 520 8.99 -1.96 -7.78
CA PHE A 520 10.32 -2.56 -7.81
C PHE A 520 10.30 -4.07 -8.08
N MET A 521 9.13 -4.71 -8.05
CA MET A 521 9.00 -6.13 -8.40
C MET A 521 9.52 -6.42 -9.80
N SER A 522 10.07 -7.63 -9.99
CA SER A 522 10.52 -8.08 -11.28
C SER A 522 9.35 -8.20 -12.27
N ALA A 523 9.65 -8.02 -13.56
CA ALA A 523 8.63 -8.12 -14.59
C ALA A 523 8.00 -9.52 -14.65
N ASP A 524 8.76 -10.57 -14.31
CA ASP A 524 8.26 -11.95 -14.31
C ASP A 524 7.36 -12.24 -13.11
N LEU A 525 7.63 -11.64 -11.94
CA LEU A 525 6.74 -11.74 -10.78
C LEU A 525 5.41 -11.01 -11.00
N LEU A 526 5.43 -9.93 -11.79
CA LEU A 526 4.24 -9.15 -12.13
C LEU A 526 3.37 -9.79 -13.21
N GLN A 527 3.88 -10.79 -13.94
CA GLN A 527 3.13 -11.42 -15.02
C GLN A 527 2.24 -12.57 -14.56
N ASP A 528 1.09 -12.68 -15.23
CA ASP A 528 0.17 -13.79 -15.06
C ASP A 528 0.73 -15.03 -15.75
N HIS A 529 1.41 -15.88 -14.98
CA HIS A 529 1.81 -17.21 -15.43
C HIS A 529 0.73 -18.27 -15.17
N ALA A 530 -0.46 -17.89 -14.69
CA ALA A 530 -1.55 -18.81 -14.39
C ALA A 530 -2.67 -18.64 -15.42
N GLY A 531 -2.68 -19.47 -16.46
CA GLY A 531 -3.94 -19.75 -17.15
C GLY A 531 -5.00 -20.22 -16.12
N PRO A 532 -6.32 -20.18 -16.43
CA PRO A 532 -7.39 -20.55 -15.50
C PRO A 532 -7.32 -21.99 -14.94
N HIS A 533 -6.33 -22.79 -15.36
CA HIS A 533 -6.06 -24.15 -14.92
C HIS A 533 -4.62 -24.38 -14.40
N GLU A 534 -3.72 -23.39 -14.45
CA GLU A 534 -2.36 -23.51 -13.91
C GLU A 534 -2.29 -22.81 -12.54
N THR A 535 -2.22 -23.58 -11.48
CA THR A 535 -2.29 -23.08 -10.09
C THR A 535 -0.94 -22.60 -9.54
N ARG A 536 0.11 -22.49 -10.36
CA ARG A 536 1.47 -22.24 -9.87
C ARG A 536 2.04 -20.92 -10.43
N ARG A 537 1.96 -19.87 -9.62
CA ARG A 537 2.72 -18.63 -9.84
C ARG A 537 4.21 -18.87 -9.72
N LYS A 538 5.02 -18.02 -10.37
CA LYS A 538 6.47 -17.97 -10.18
C LYS A 538 6.79 -17.73 -8.70
N THR A 539 7.67 -18.54 -8.14
CA THR A 539 8.25 -18.33 -6.81
C THR A 539 9.37 -17.31 -6.91
N HIS A 540 9.38 -16.29 -6.02
CA HIS A 540 10.49 -15.33 -5.91
C HIS A 540 11.84 -16.06 -5.78
N CYS A 541 12.78 -15.72 -6.66
CA CYS A 541 14.14 -16.24 -6.67
C CYS A 541 15.17 -15.11 -6.71
N LEU A 542 16.46 -15.43 -6.57
CA LEU A 542 17.51 -14.41 -6.40
C LEU A 542 17.59 -13.43 -7.57
N ILE A 543 17.33 -13.88 -8.80
CA ILE A 543 17.28 -13.00 -9.97
C ILE A 543 16.15 -11.95 -9.89
N ASP A 544 15.08 -12.22 -9.13
CA ASP A 544 14.00 -11.26 -8.93
C ASP A 544 14.45 -10.12 -8.01
N ASP A 545 15.12 -10.43 -6.88
CA ASP A 545 15.81 -9.44 -6.04
C ASP A 545 16.85 -8.65 -6.86
N ALA A 546 17.64 -9.33 -7.71
CA ALA A 546 18.62 -8.68 -8.58
C ALA A 546 17.97 -7.71 -9.58
N GLN A 547 16.77 -8.04 -10.09
CA GLN A 547 16.04 -7.11 -10.95
C GLN A 547 15.45 -5.94 -10.16
N SER A 548 14.97 -6.17 -8.93
CA SER A 548 14.54 -5.11 -8.04
C SER A 548 15.67 -4.12 -7.75
N LEU A 549 16.91 -4.60 -7.58
CA LEU A 549 18.09 -3.75 -7.44
C LEU A 549 18.31 -2.84 -8.67
N LEU A 550 18.11 -3.36 -9.90
CA LEU A 550 18.12 -2.53 -11.12
C LEU A 550 17.00 -1.47 -11.07
N TRP A 551 15.79 -1.83 -10.67
CA TRP A 551 14.68 -0.88 -10.63
C TRP A 551 14.91 0.21 -9.59
N VAL A 552 15.50 -0.11 -8.44
CA VAL A 552 15.91 0.90 -7.44
C VAL A 552 17.01 1.80 -7.98
N LEU A 553 18.03 1.24 -8.65
CA LEU A 553 19.07 2.02 -9.32
C LEU A 553 18.48 2.99 -10.35
N ALA A 554 17.58 2.51 -11.21
CA ALA A 554 16.91 3.33 -12.21
C ALA A 554 16.03 4.40 -11.57
N TYR A 555 15.27 4.06 -10.52
CA TYR A 555 14.44 5.00 -9.78
C TYR A 555 15.27 6.12 -9.17
N GLY A 556 16.32 5.79 -8.39
CA GLY A 556 17.21 6.81 -7.82
C GLY A 556 17.86 7.69 -8.91
N ALA A 557 18.27 7.09 -10.03
CA ALA A 557 18.82 7.84 -11.18
C ALA A 557 17.84 8.87 -11.75
N PHE A 558 16.56 8.53 -11.91
CA PHE A 558 15.54 9.46 -12.41
C PHE A 558 15.08 10.48 -11.38
N HIS A 559 15.06 10.12 -10.09
CA HIS A 559 14.43 10.94 -9.07
C HIS A 559 15.39 11.88 -8.34
N TRP A 560 16.67 11.52 -8.22
CA TRP A 560 17.61 12.24 -7.36
C TRP A 560 18.78 12.89 -8.11
N PHE A 561 19.00 12.54 -9.38
CA PHE A 561 20.14 13.01 -10.16
C PHE A 561 19.71 13.69 -11.47
N HIS A 562 20.54 14.64 -11.92
CA HIS A 562 20.26 15.39 -13.14
C HIS A 562 20.34 14.51 -14.41
N HIS A 563 19.31 14.63 -15.24
CA HIS A 563 19.16 13.93 -16.52
C HIS A 563 18.42 14.82 -17.52
N ASP A 564 18.56 14.52 -18.83
CA ASP A 564 17.76 15.20 -19.84
C ASP A 564 16.32 14.66 -19.84
N VAL A 565 15.42 15.41 -19.20
CA VAL A 565 14.00 15.08 -19.01
C VAL A 565 13.27 14.88 -20.34
N ILE A 566 13.60 15.63 -21.39
CA ILE A 566 12.94 15.50 -22.70
C ILE A 566 13.33 14.16 -23.33
N THR A 567 14.63 13.83 -23.31
CA THR A 567 15.11 12.55 -23.80
C THR A 567 14.56 11.40 -22.95
N ALA A 568 14.52 11.55 -21.62
CA ALA A 568 13.97 10.52 -20.73
C ALA A 568 12.49 10.24 -20.97
N LEU A 569 11.64 11.27 -21.08
CA LEU A 569 10.19 11.10 -21.31
C LEU A 569 9.85 10.66 -22.75
N GLY A 570 10.69 11.02 -23.72
CA GLY A 570 10.58 10.50 -25.08
C GLY A 570 11.01 9.03 -25.21
N THR A 571 11.81 8.54 -24.26
CA THR A 571 12.43 7.20 -24.28
C THR A 571 11.74 6.21 -23.34
N VAL A 572 11.25 6.67 -22.19
CA VAL A 572 10.61 5.86 -21.14
C VAL A 572 9.32 6.53 -20.67
N SER A 573 8.25 5.75 -20.59
CA SER A 573 6.96 6.26 -20.10
C SER A 573 7.02 6.65 -18.63
N HIS A 574 6.36 7.75 -18.28
CA HIS A 574 6.24 8.24 -16.90
C HIS A 574 5.59 7.24 -15.94
N ASN A 575 4.79 6.29 -16.45
CA ASN A 575 4.13 5.25 -15.65
C ASN A 575 4.94 3.94 -15.58
N LEU A 576 6.23 3.93 -15.93
CA LEU A 576 7.04 2.69 -15.94
C LEU A 576 6.98 1.93 -14.61
N PHE A 577 7.15 2.65 -13.49
CA PHE A 577 7.15 2.03 -12.16
C PHE A 577 5.73 1.68 -11.71
N ASP A 578 4.72 2.45 -12.12
CA ASP A 578 3.34 2.31 -11.64
C ASP A 578 2.43 1.48 -12.56
N GLU A 579 2.99 0.86 -13.61
CA GLU A 579 2.22 0.06 -14.56
C GLU A 579 1.52 -1.11 -13.87
N MET A 580 0.19 -1.03 -13.83
CA MET A 580 -0.68 -2.10 -13.35
C MET A 580 -1.88 -2.27 -14.28
N SER A 581 -2.17 -3.52 -14.63
CA SER A 581 -3.42 -3.94 -15.27
C SER A 581 -4.53 -4.09 -14.25
N LYS A 582 -5.79 -3.95 -14.70
CA LYS A 582 -6.96 -4.15 -13.83
C LYS A 582 -6.87 -5.54 -13.18
N PRO A 583 -7.04 -5.63 -11.86
CA PRO A 583 -6.89 -6.90 -11.17
C PRO A 583 -8.02 -7.86 -11.57
N VAL A 584 -7.66 -9.10 -11.90
CA VAL A 584 -8.61 -10.15 -12.28
C VAL A 584 -9.20 -10.77 -11.02
N HIS A 585 -10.53 -10.86 -10.94
CA HIS A 585 -11.21 -11.46 -9.80
C HIS A 585 -11.15 -12.99 -9.88
N ALA A 586 -10.29 -13.60 -9.06
CA ALA A 586 -10.19 -15.06 -8.90
C ALA A 586 -10.71 -15.53 -7.53
N GLY A 587 -11.78 -14.92 -7.01
CA GLY A 587 -12.38 -15.32 -5.73
C GLY A 587 -11.56 -14.96 -4.46
N GLY A 588 -10.52 -14.13 -4.60
CA GLY A 588 -9.68 -13.59 -3.51
C GLY A 588 -9.42 -12.07 -3.65
N PRO A 589 -8.47 -11.48 -2.88
CA PRO A 589 -8.03 -10.10 -3.06
C PRO A 589 -7.56 -9.88 -4.49
N TYR A 590 -7.69 -8.63 -4.92
CA TYR A 590 -7.28 -8.20 -6.24
C TYR A 590 -5.76 -8.32 -6.36
N LEU A 591 -5.32 -9.26 -7.21
CA LEU A 591 -3.91 -9.43 -7.54
C LEU A 591 -3.57 -8.46 -8.67
N TRP A 592 -2.59 -7.60 -8.43
CA TRP A 592 -2.10 -6.68 -9.45
C TRP A 592 -1.21 -7.44 -10.44
N PHE A 593 -1.42 -7.16 -11.72
CA PHE A 593 -0.64 -7.72 -12.82
C PHE A 593 0.02 -6.59 -13.59
N GLY A 594 1.17 -6.81 -14.21
CA GLY A 594 1.85 -5.75 -14.97
C GLY A 594 3.21 -6.20 -15.48
N GLY A 595 4.15 -5.24 -15.53
CA GLY A 595 5.53 -5.50 -15.88
C GLY A 595 5.79 -5.64 -17.38
N GLN A 596 4.79 -5.44 -18.24
CA GLN A 596 5.00 -5.47 -19.69
C GLN A 596 5.87 -4.29 -20.14
N MET A 597 5.63 -3.09 -19.63
CA MET A 597 6.48 -1.92 -19.87
C MET A 597 7.90 -2.13 -19.34
N LYS A 598 8.04 -2.77 -18.17
CA LYS A 598 9.35 -3.17 -17.63
C LYS A 598 10.10 -4.08 -18.60
N ARG A 599 9.45 -5.12 -19.14
CA ARG A 599 10.05 -6.00 -20.16
C ARG A 599 10.41 -5.24 -21.43
N ASP A 600 9.52 -4.38 -21.92
CA ASP A 600 9.72 -3.63 -23.16
C ASP A 600 10.90 -2.66 -23.04
N VAL A 601 11.01 -1.95 -21.92
CA VAL A 601 12.11 -1.05 -21.59
C VAL A 601 13.47 -1.77 -21.59
N LEU A 602 13.54 -2.96 -20.99
CA LEU A 602 14.78 -3.76 -20.97
C LEU A 602 15.10 -4.34 -22.34
N ARG A 603 14.12 -4.90 -23.05
CA ARG A 603 14.32 -5.46 -24.41
C ARG A 603 14.82 -4.42 -25.41
N GLN A 604 14.24 -3.21 -25.35
CA GLN A 604 14.56 -2.12 -26.27
C GLN A 604 15.83 -1.33 -25.86
N ARG A 605 16.53 -1.75 -24.79
CA ARG A 605 17.73 -1.05 -24.25
C ARG A 605 17.47 0.42 -23.88
N LEU A 606 16.24 0.76 -23.49
CA LEU A 606 15.86 2.15 -23.27
C LEU A 606 16.66 2.75 -22.10
N LEU A 607 16.80 2.03 -20.99
CA LEU A 607 17.60 2.48 -19.84
C LEU A 607 19.09 2.64 -20.16
N ALA A 608 19.63 1.77 -21.01
CA ALA A 608 21.07 1.78 -21.33
C ALA A 608 21.50 2.99 -22.16
N ASN A 609 20.56 3.62 -22.88
CA ASN A 609 20.82 4.72 -23.81
C ASN A 609 20.53 6.11 -23.23
N LEU A 610 20.07 6.19 -21.98
CA LEU A 610 19.67 7.46 -21.39
C LEU A 610 20.89 8.36 -21.05
N PRO A 611 20.82 9.66 -21.38
CA PRO A 611 21.84 10.62 -20.99
C PRO A 611 21.65 11.07 -19.53
N PHE A 612 22.52 10.57 -18.65
CA PHE A 612 22.69 11.09 -17.28
C PHE A 612 23.90 12.02 -17.22
N ALA A 613 23.82 13.04 -16.36
CA ALA A 613 24.91 13.99 -16.18
C ALA A 613 26.13 13.36 -15.49
N SER A 614 25.90 12.43 -14.56
CA SER A 614 26.95 11.64 -13.89
C SER A 614 27.52 10.56 -14.82
N PRO A 615 28.83 10.62 -15.19
CA PRO A 615 29.44 9.61 -16.04
C PRO A 615 29.52 8.23 -15.36
N VAL A 616 29.74 8.22 -14.04
CA VAL A 616 29.87 6.97 -13.26
C VAL A 616 28.52 6.28 -13.15
N LEU A 617 27.46 7.01 -12.78
CA LEU A 617 26.09 6.49 -12.74
C LEU A 617 25.65 5.97 -14.11
N LYS A 618 25.92 6.73 -15.17
CA LYS A 618 25.63 6.30 -16.55
C LYS A 618 26.36 5.00 -16.88
N LYS A 619 27.65 4.90 -16.59
CA LYS A 619 28.45 3.69 -16.87
C LYS A 619 27.85 2.46 -16.19
N VAL A 620 27.51 2.56 -14.90
CA VAL A 620 26.90 1.46 -14.13
C VAL A 620 25.54 1.08 -14.70
N LEU A 621 24.62 2.04 -14.83
CA LEU A 621 23.26 1.77 -15.32
C LEU A 621 23.27 1.20 -16.74
N THR A 622 24.13 1.72 -17.63
CA THR A 622 24.30 1.17 -18.99
C THR A 622 24.82 -0.26 -18.95
N ALA A 623 25.82 -0.59 -18.13
CA ALA A 623 26.36 -1.95 -18.05
C ALA A 623 25.29 -2.95 -17.55
N ILE A 624 24.62 -2.61 -16.44
CA ILE A 624 23.59 -3.46 -15.84
C ILE A 624 22.39 -3.62 -16.79
N ALA A 625 21.83 -2.51 -17.29
CA ALA A 625 20.67 -2.56 -18.18
C ALA A 625 20.96 -3.26 -19.52
N SER A 626 22.19 -3.15 -20.04
CA SER A 626 22.59 -3.86 -21.26
C SER A 626 22.60 -5.37 -21.06
N LYS A 627 23.02 -5.85 -19.87
CA LYS A 627 23.01 -7.28 -19.55
C LYS A 627 21.60 -7.82 -19.38
N TRP A 628 20.73 -7.08 -18.71
CA TRP A 628 19.30 -7.40 -18.65
C TRP A 628 18.64 -7.44 -20.03
N SER A 629 19.00 -6.50 -20.91
CA SER A 629 18.55 -6.52 -22.29
C SER A 629 19.03 -7.74 -23.07
N GLU A 630 20.29 -8.13 -22.89
CA GLU A 630 20.85 -9.35 -23.48
C GLU A 630 20.05 -10.58 -23.05
N TYR A 631 19.78 -10.73 -21.75
CA TYR A 631 18.97 -11.82 -21.20
C TYR A 631 17.57 -11.88 -21.82
N TYR A 632 16.78 -10.80 -21.75
CA TYR A 632 15.41 -10.80 -22.27
C TYR A 632 15.35 -11.01 -23.79
N ASN A 633 16.33 -10.54 -24.54
CA ASN A 633 16.41 -10.79 -25.97
C ASN A 633 16.73 -12.27 -26.25
N PHE A 634 17.69 -12.88 -25.54
CA PHE A 634 17.99 -14.30 -25.72
C PHE A 634 16.84 -15.22 -25.28
N VAL A 635 16.13 -14.90 -24.20
CA VAL A 635 14.94 -15.65 -23.78
C VAL A 635 13.91 -15.68 -24.90
N MET A 636 13.55 -14.52 -25.45
CA MET A 636 12.61 -14.45 -26.58
C MET A 636 13.11 -15.24 -27.80
N ILE A 637 14.39 -15.10 -28.17
CA ILE A 637 14.92 -15.79 -29.36
C ILE A 637 14.92 -17.30 -29.13
N ALA A 638 15.25 -17.76 -27.92
CA ALA A 638 15.32 -19.16 -27.57
C ALA A 638 13.96 -19.88 -27.71
N GLU A 639 12.83 -19.16 -27.54
CA GLU A 639 11.49 -19.70 -27.82
C GLU A 639 11.32 -20.15 -29.28
N SER A 640 11.98 -19.45 -30.21
CA SER A 640 11.91 -19.75 -31.65
C SER A 640 13.13 -20.51 -32.18
N LEU A 641 14.29 -20.35 -31.54
CA LEU A 641 15.59 -20.89 -31.95
C LEU A 641 16.32 -21.45 -30.72
N PRO A 642 16.10 -22.73 -30.37
CA PRO A 642 16.64 -23.36 -29.15
C PRO A 642 18.17 -23.30 -29.00
N ILE A 643 18.91 -23.09 -30.09
CA ILE A 643 20.38 -22.91 -30.06
C ILE A 643 20.83 -21.74 -29.15
N TYR A 644 19.98 -20.73 -28.96
CA TYR A 644 20.27 -19.57 -28.10
C TYR A 644 19.91 -19.79 -26.63
N LYS A 645 19.40 -20.97 -26.26
CA LYS A 645 19.05 -21.29 -24.87
C LYS A 645 20.25 -21.15 -23.93
N SER A 646 21.42 -21.66 -24.36
CA SER A 646 22.67 -21.53 -23.59
C SER A 646 23.10 -20.07 -23.38
N ASN A 647 22.83 -19.18 -24.35
CA ASN A 647 23.08 -17.75 -24.19
C ASN A 647 22.17 -17.11 -23.14
N ALA A 648 20.89 -17.49 -23.13
CA ALA A 648 19.95 -17.03 -22.10
C ALA A 648 20.37 -17.54 -20.71
N GLU A 649 20.75 -18.82 -20.59
CA GLU A 649 21.23 -19.44 -19.35
C GLU A 649 22.52 -18.76 -18.84
N ASN A 650 23.47 -18.46 -19.71
CA ASN A 650 24.70 -17.74 -19.33
C ASN A 650 24.42 -16.30 -18.89
N ALA A 651 23.51 -15.59 -19.58
CA ALA A 651 23.12 -14.25 -19.18
C ALA A 651 22.36 -14.26 -17.84
N TYR A 652 21.51 -15.25 -17.61
CA TYR A 652 20.81 -15.49 -16.35
C TYR A 652 21.80 -15.71 -15.22
N ALA A 653 22.76 -16.63 -15.37
CA ALA A 653 23.72 -16.97 -14.32
C ALA A 653 24.55 -15.75 -13.86
N GLN A 654 24.89 -14.84 -14.79
CA GLN A 654 25.59 -13.60 -14.45
C GLN A 654 24.68 -12.56 -13.78
N LEU A 655 23.41 -12.48 -14.18
CA LEU A 655 22.44 -11.53 -13.61
C LEU A 655 21.90 -11.97 -12.25
N GLU A 656 21.88 -13.27 -11.98
CA GLU A 656 21.48 -13.83 -10.69
C GLU A 656 22.56 -13.62 -9.64
N ASP A 657 23.85 -13.56 -10.02
CA ASP A 657 24.97 -13.36 -9.10
C ASP A 657 25.06 -11.91 -8.59
N PRO A 658 24.80 -11.63 -7.30
CA PRO A 658 24.89 -10.27 -6.75
C PRO A 658 26.33 -9.72 -6.78
N PHE A 659 27.36 -10.58 -6.73
CA PHE A 659 28.76 -10.14 -6.74
C PHE A 659 29.17 -9.57 -8.09
N TRP A 660 28.53 -9.98 -9.19
CA TRP A 660 28.73 -9.34 -10.49
C TRP A 660 28.36 -7.85 -10.45
N TYR A 661 27.27 -7.48 -9.77
CA TYR A 661 26.88 -6.07 -9.59
C TYR A 661 27.91 -5.31 -8.76
N VAL A 662 28.45 -5.95 -7.70
CA VAL A 662 29.52 -5.39 -6.88
C VAL A 662 30.75 -5.06 -7.73
N GLU A 663 31.16 -5.96 -8.62
CA GLU A 663 32.27 -5.75 -9.55
C GLU A 663 32.02 -4.59 -10.51
N GLN A 664 30.84 -4.55 -11.16
CA GLN A 664 30.49 -3.48 -12.11
C GLN A 664 30.53 -2.09 -11.45
N ILE A 665 29.99 -1.98 -10.23
CA ILE A 665 29.94 -0.73 -9.50
C ILE A 665 31.33 -0.33 -9.01
N THR A 666 32.10 -1.27 -8.47
CA THR A 666 33.47 -1.02 -8.00
C THR A 666 34.36 -0.52 -9.13
N ALA A 667 34.36 -1.20 -10.28
CA ALA A 667 35.14 -0.78 -11.45
C ALA A 667 34.69 0.58 -12.03
N ALA A 668 33.44 0.98 -11.82
CA ALA A 668 32.97 2.30 -12.22
C ALA A 668 33.43 3.39 -11.25
N LEU A 669 33.32 3.15 -9.93
CA LEU A 669 33.76 4.07 -8.89
C LEU A 669 35.27 4.30 -8.93
N GLU A 670 36.08 3.24 -9.09
CA GLU A 670 37.55 3.36 -9.20
C GLU A 670 37.98 4.16 -10.43
N ALA A 671 37.30 3.99 -11.56
CA ALA A 671 37.55 4.76 -12.78
C ALA A 671 37.16 6.25 -12.64
N GLY A 672 36.26 6.57 -11.71
CA GLY A 672 35.77 7.93 -11.45
C GLY A 672 36.70 8.78 -10.57
N ARG A 673 37.47 8.15 -9.66
CA ARG A 673 38.33 8.82 -8.65
C ARG A 673 39.45 9.73 -9.19
N GLY A 674 39.64 9.79 -10.51
CA GLY A 674 40.63 10.65 -11.18
C GLY A 674 40.08 11.95 -11.77
N ALA A 675 38.76 12.19 -11.73
CA ALA A 675 38.15 13.45 -12.13
C ALA A 675 38.20 14.44 -10.93
N GLY A 676 38.43 15.73 -11.18
CA GLY A 676 38.50 16.77 -10.13
C GLY A 676 37.18 17.00 -9.38
N GLU A 677 36.96 18.22 -8.84
CA GLU A 677 35.70 18.56 -8.14
C GLU A 677 34.46 18.06 -8.91
N LEU A 678 33.59 17.33 -8.20
CA LEU A 678 32.39 16.74 -8.78
C LEU A 678 31.50 17.84 -9.41
N PRO A 679 31.05 17.66 -10.67
CA PRO A 679 30.16 18.62 -11.32
C PRO A 679 28.89 18.85 -10.47
N ILE A 680 28.33 20.07 -10.51
CA ILE A 680 27.06 20.39 -9.83
C ILE A 680 25.95 19.38 -10.20
N ALA A 681 25.97 18.90 -11.45
CA ALA A 681 25.00 17.95 -11.96
C ALA A 681 25.10 16.53 -11.37
N ASP A 682 26.15 16.24 -10.60
CA ASP A 682 26.36 14.98 -9.87
C ASP A 682 25.98 15.06 -8.38
N ARG A 683 25.60 16.26 -7.91
CA ARG A 683 25.03 16.44 -6.58
C ARG A 683 23.61 15.88 -6.56
N ALA A 684 23.27 15.18 -5.49
CA ALA A 684 21.88 14.80 -5.25
C ALA A 684 21.03 16.07 -5.10
N ILE A 685 19.85 16.09 -5.72
CA ILE A 685 18.94 17.22 -5.62
C ILE A 685 18.38 17.24 -4.19
N PRO A 686 18.66 18.29 -3.37
CA PRO A 686 18.11 18.37 -2.03
C PRO A 686 16.58 18.41 -2.12
N ALA A 687 15.90 17.69 -1.23
CA ALA A 687 14.44 17.53 -1.26
C ALA A 687 13.61 18.83 -1.06
N GLY A 688 14.24 20.02 -1.11
CA GLY A 688 13.59 21.33 -0.88
C GLY A 688 14.09 22.50 -1.74
N ASP A 689 15.03 22.30 -2.67
CA ASP A 689 15.66 23.39 -3.43
C ASP A 689 15.34 23.35 -4.95
N THR A 690 14.08 23.12 -5.29
CA THR A 690 13.60 23.03 -6.68
C THR A 690 13.08 24.37 -7.22
N ARG A 691 13.74 25.48 -6.90
CA ARG A 691 13.27 26.81 -7.34
C ARG A 691 13.74 27.24 -8.73
N ASP A 692 14.77 26.62 -9.28
CA ASP A 692 15.33 27.07 -10.55
C ASP A 692 15.52 25.91 -11.53
N ALA A 693 14.56 25.73 -12.44
CA ALA A 693 14.81 25.52 -13.88
C ALA A 693 13.55 25.07 -14.66
N VAL A 694 12.67 25.99 -15.09
CA VAL A 694 11.97 25.88 -16.41
C VAL A 694 11.57 27.28 -16.93
N PRO A 695 11.87 27.65 -18.19
CA PRO A 695 11.22 28.76 -18.89
C PRO A 695 9.78 28.39 -19.28
N ALA A 696 8.82 29.24 -18.90
CA ALA A 696 7.39 29.05 -19.12
C ALA A 696 7.00 28.79 -20.59
N SER A 697 6.43 27.61 -20.87
CA SER A 697 5.24 27.41 -21.72
C SER A 697 4.90 25.92 -21.90
N PHE A 698 3.93 25.39 -21.15
CA PHE A 698 3.22 24.17 -21.55
C PHE A 698 1.77 24.22 -21.02
N ASP A 699 0.79 24.08 -21.91
CA ASP A 699 -0.63 24.28 -21.64
C ASP A 699 -1.27 23.01 -21.07
N HIS A 700 -1.77 23.11 -19.84
CA HIS A 700 -2.37 22.00 -19.06
C HIS A 700 -3.67 21.45 -19.66
N LYS A 701 -4.33 22.17 -20.58
CA LYS A 701 -5.65 21.78 -21.12
C LYS A 701 -5.63 20.57 -22.05
N GLN A 702 -4.51 20.26 -22.69
CA GLN A 702 -4.48 19.19 -23.70
C GLN A 702 -4.46 17.78 -23.07
N TYR A 703 -4.20 17.68 -21.76
CA TYR A 703 -4.12 16.39 -21.04
C TYR A 703 -5.47 15.88 -20.49
N GLU A 704 -6.44 16.77 -20.21
CA GLU A 704 -7.77 16.35 -19.73
C GLU A 704 -8.62 15.71 -20.84
N ASP A 705 -8.49 16.19 -22.08
CA ASP A 705 -9.32 15.71 -23.20
C ASP A 705 -8.96 14.26 -23.64
N ASP A 706 -7.71 13.84 -23.50
CA ASP A 706 -7.25 12.48 -23.89
C ASP A 706 -7.62 11.39 -22.86
N ARG A 707 -7.90 11.75 -21.60
CA ARG A 707 -8.35 10.78 -20.57
C ARG A 707 -9.84 10.49 -20.63
N THR A 708 -10.66 11.45 -21.05
CA THR A 708 -12.11 11.26 -21.10
C THR A 708 -12.60 10.46 -22.30
N SER A 709 -11.79 10.30 -23.36
CA SER A 709 -12.16 9.52 -24.55
C SER A 709 -12.01 8.00 -24.38
N THR A 710 -11.12 7.54 -23.49
CA THR A 710 -10.85 6.10 -23.28
C THR A 710 -11.83 5.41 -22.31
N PHE A 711 -12.64 6.17 -21.56
CA PHE A 711 -13.63 5.63 -20.62
C PHE A 711 -15.05 5.49 -21.20
N ALA A 712 -15.32 6.01 -22.40
CA ALA A 712 -16.67 6.08 -22.97
C ALA A 712 -16.96 5.11 -24.13
N GLU A 713 -15.96 4.46 -24.74
CA GLU A 713 -16.17 3.70 -26.00
C GLU A 713 -16.16 2.16 -25.88
N HIS A 714 -15.98 1.56 -24.71
CA HIS A 714 -16.03 0.09 -24.56
C HIS A 714 -17.34 -0.47 -23.96
N GLU A 715 -18.45 0.27 -24.05
CA GLU A 715 -19.81 -0.23 -23.76
C GLU A 715 -20.69 -0.47 -25.00
N ALA A 716 -20.17 -0.35 -26.22
CA ALA A 716 -20.87 -0.75 -27.43
C ALA A 716 -20.13 -1.87 -28.15
N GLY A 717 -20.72 -3.07 -28.21
CA GLY A 717 -20.15 -4.21 -28.91
C GLY A 717 -20.16 -4.06 -30.43
N GLY A 718 -19.30 -4.84 -31.09
CA GLY A 718 -19.48 -5.22 -32.50
C GLY A 718 -18.28 -4.98 -33.43
N ASP A 719 -17.61 -6.10 -33.75
CA ASP A 719 -17.02 -6.44 -35.04
C ASP A 719 -15.69 -5.81 -35.51
N THR A 720 -14.77 -6.69 -35.89
CA THR A 720 -13.43 -6.41 -36.43
C THR A 720 -13.48 -6.24 -37.95
N SER A 721 -12.97 -5.14 -38.50
CA SER A 721 -12.39 -5.08 -39.86
C SER A 721 -11.86 -3.69 -40.25
N SER A 722 -10.57 -3.62 -40.62
CA SER A 722 -9.97 -2.80 -41.69
C SER A 722 -10.03 -1.25 -41.63
N LEU A 723 -8.87 -0.58 -41.52
CA LEU A 723 -8.17 0.13 -42.62
C LEU A 723 -7.14 1.13 -42.09
N VAL A 724 -5.96 1.07 -42.71
CA VAL A 724 -4.85 2.02 -42.61
C VAL A 724 -5.02 3.04 -43.75
N GLU A 725 -4.82 4.35 -43.49
CA GLU A 725 -3.96 5.27 -44.27
C GLU A 725 -4.28 6.78 -44.12
N THR A 726 -3.22 7.52 -43.76
CA THR A 726 -2.81 8.85 -44.29
C THR A 726 -3.47 10.16 -43.83
N GLY A 727 -2.61 11.17 -43.60
CA GLY A 727 -2.81 12.50 -44.20
C GLY A 727 -2.94 13.69 -43.25
N ILE A 728 -1.83 14.41 -43.02
CA ILE A 728 -1.78 15.74 -42.42
C ILE A 728 -2.46 16.78 -43.33
N ALA A 729 -3.41 17.57 -42.80
CA ALA A 729 -3.71 18.92 -43.30
C ALA A 729 -4.39 19.81 -42.23
N ARG A 730 -3.79 20.98 -41.97
CA ARG A 730 -4.27 22.09 -41.12
C ARG A 730 -5.40 22.87 -41.80
N MET A 731 -6.44 23.33 -41.07
CA MET A 731 -7.07 24.69 -41.10
C MET A 731 -8.43 24.77 -40.31
N PRO A 732 -9.02 25.95 -40.00
CA PRO A 732 -9.08 26.58 -38.65
C PRO A 732 -10.54 26.69 -38.07
N PRO A 733 -10.80 27.36 -36.92
CA PRO A 733 -12.00 27.12 -36.11
C PRO A 733 -13.23 27.93 -36.57
N ARG A 734 -14.43 27.36 -36.39
CA ARG A 734 -15.71 28.09 -36.56
C ARG A 734 -16.59 28.02 -35.30
N ARG A 735 -16.68 29.19 -34.66
CA ARG A 735 -17.82 29.84 -33.98
C ARG A 735 -19.07 28.99 -33.65
N ALA A 736 -19.35 28.98 -32.35
CA ALA A 736 -20.63 29.11 -31.65
C ALA A 736 -21.94 29.12 -32.47
N LEU A 737 -22.87 28.23 -32.10
CA LEU A 737 -24.31 28.48 -32.19
C LEU A 737 -25.03 27.91 -30.95
N ARG A 738 -25.85 28.79 -30.36
CA ARG A 738 -26.72 28.58 -29.20
C ARG A 738 -27.93 27.71 -29.56
N GLY A 739 -28.40 26.94 -28.58
CA GLY A 739 -29.80 26.91 -28.17
C GLY A 739 -30.71 25.84 -28.80
N GLY A 740 -31.41 25.08 -27.96
CA GLY A 740 -32.57 24.30 -28.40
C GLY A 740 -33.04 23.21 -27.46
N LYS A 741 -33.75 23.57 -26.38
CA LYS A 741 -34.58 22.64 -25.58
C LYS A 741 -35.64 21.98 -26.47
N ARG A 742 -35.80 20.66 -26.40
CA ARG A 742 -37.08 19.98 -26.72
C ARG A 742 -37.32 18.74 -25.87
N LYS A 743 -38.37 18.81 -25.04
CA LYS A 743 -39.03 17.71 -24.32
C LYS A 743 -39.87 16.86 -25.28
N ARG A 744 -39.87 15.52 -25.15
CA ARG A 744 -41.02 14.59 -25.38
C ARG A 744 -40.75 13.32 -24.56
N LYS A 745 -41.46 13.08 -23.45
CA LYS A 745 -42.75 12.36 -23.26
C LYS A 745 -42.65 10.83 -23.44
N ALA A 746 -42.88 10.13 -22.33
CA ALA A 746 -43.06 8.70 -22.17
C ALA A 746 -44.38 8.19 -22.77
N LYS A 747 -44.38 6.91 -23.14
CA LYS A 747 -45.57 6.03 -23.26
C LYS A 747 -45.14 4.57 -22.96
N ASP A 748 -45.81 3.95 -22.01
CA ASP A 748 -46.03 2.49 -21.85
C ASP A 748 -46.78 1.95 -23.10
N VAL A 749 -46.87 0.68 -23.50
CA VAL A 749 -46.87 -0.70 -22.96
C VAL A 749 -46.50 -1.58 -24.22
N ASP A 750 -46.04 -2.83 -24.23
CA ASP A 750 -46.64 -4.06 -23.72
C ASP A 750 -45.71 -5.26 -23.99
N ALA A 751 -45.89 -6.33 -23.22
CA ALA A 751 -45.12 -7.57 -23.28
C ALA A 751 -45.62 -8.52 -24.37
N ASP A 752 -44.71 -9.24 -25.06
CA ASP A 752 -45.01 -10.60 -25.50
C ASP A 752 -43.79 -11.48 -25.80
N VAL A 753 -44.06 -12.77 -25.66
CA VAL A 753 -43.21 -13.97 -25.50
C VAL A 753 -42.24 -14.26 -26.67
N TYR A 754 -40.99 -14.66 -26.38
CA TYR A 754 -40.17 -15.44 -27.33
C TYR A 754 -39.29 -16.50 -26.65
N LYS A 755 -39.40 -17.75 -27.13
CA LYS A 755 -38.66 -18.96 -26.72
C LYS A 755 -37.41 -19.15 -27.61
N PRO A 756 -36.28 -19.68 -27.09
CA PRO A 756 -35.10 -19.96 -27.91
C PRO A 756 -35.20 -21.33 -28.62
N PRO A 757 -34.69 -21.47 -29.87
CA PRO A 757 -34.70 -22.75 -30.58
C PRO A 757 -33.43 -23.59 -30.30
N LYS A 758 -33.63 -24.91 -30.20
CA LYS A 758 -32.61 -25.95 -30.12
C LYS A 758 -31.95 -26.16 -31.50
N MET A 759 -30.61 -26.28 -31.55
CA MET A 759 -29.91 -26.78 -32.73
C MET A 759 -29.16 -28.10 -32.46
N LYS A 760 -29.29 -29.00 -33.44
CA LYS A 760 -28.94 -30.43 -33.42
C LYS A 760 -27.46 -30.65 -33.72
N ARG A 761 -26.84 -31.60 -33.01
CA ARG A 761 -25.57 -32.25 -33.39
C ARG A 761 -25.79 -33.15 -34.62
N LYS A 762 -24.88 -33.07 -35.59
CA LYS A 762 -24.58 -34.13 -36.56
C LYS A 762 -23.06 -34.14 -36.80
N GLY A 763 -22.45 -35.30 -36.59
CA GLY A 763 -21.04 -35.54 -36.86
C GLY A 763 -20.77 -35.95 -38.30
N ARG A 764 -19.48 -35.90 -38.68
CA ARG A 764 -18.86 -36.76 -39.68
C ARG A 764 -17.35 -36.78 -39.47
N ASP A 765 -16.82 -38.00 -39.38
CA ASP A 765 -15.42 -38.36 -39.57
C ASP A 765 -15.00 -38.14 -41.03
N GLU A 766 -13.72 -37.79 -41.26
CA GLU A 766 -12.85 -38.39 -42.30
C GLU A 766 -11.41 -37.86 -42.20
N SER A 767 -10.46 -38.76 -42.48
CA SER A 767 -9.00 -38.72 -42.28
C SER A 767 -8.21 -37.82 -43.26
N PRO A 768 -6.92 -37.54 -42.99
CA PRO A 768 -6.13 -36.54 -43.70
C PRO A 768 -5.24 -37.15 -44.79
N GLU A 769 -5.35 -36.72 -46.04
CA GLU A 769 -4.27 -36.83 -47.02
C GLU A 769 -4.54 -35.95 -48.26
N ASN A 770 -3.50 -35.23 -48.69
CA ASN A 770 -3.38 -34.37 -49.90
C ASN A 770 -3.89 -32.92 -49.84
N VAL A 771 -3.07 -32.01 -49.28
CA VAL A 771 -2.87 -30.66 -49.86
C VAL A 771 -1.37 -30.33 -49.84
N ALA A 772 -0.83 -29.98 -51.01
CA ALA A 772 0.58 -29.62 -51.24
C ALA A 772 1.01 -28.32 -50.50
N PRO A 773 2.31 -28.11 -50.24
CA PRO A 773 2.77 -27.03 -49.36
C PRO A 773 2.79 -25.67 -50.10
N LEU A 774 1.98 -24.71 -49.62
CA LEU A 774 2.15 -23.30 -49.93
C LEU A 774 3.28 -22.73 -49.07
N GLY A 775 4.47 -22.69 -49.65
CA GLY A 775 5.64 -22.05 -49.06
C GLY A 775 5.55 -20.51 -49.06
N ALA A 776 6.20 -19.93 -48.06
CA ALA A 776 6.86 -18.62 -48.04
C ALA A 776 5.98 -17.33 -48.09
N PRO A 777 5.41 -16.91 -46.95
CA PRO A 777 5.60 -15.50 -46.54
C PRO A 777 6.04 -15.28 -45.08
N TRP A 778 5.93 -16.27 -44.19
CA TRP A 778 6.20 -16.06 -42.75
C TRP A 778 7.70 -16.02 -42.41
N TYR A 779 8.53 -16.76 -43.16
CA TYR A 779 9.98 -16.82 -42.94
C TYR A 779 10.74 -15.54 -43.31
N SER A 780 10.24 -14.72 -44.23
CA SER A 780 10.89 -13.45 -44.60
C SER A 780 10.60 -12.33 -43.60
N ARG A 781 9.44 -12.35 -42.94
CA ARG A 781 9.07 -11.39 -41.89
C ARG A 781 9.80 -11.64 -40.57
N ALA A 782 10.05 -12.89 -40.19
CA ALA A 782 10.84 -13.22 -38.99
C ALA A 782 12.28 -12.67 -39.05
N ARG A 783 12.86 -12.59 -40.26
CA ARG A 783 14.19 -12.01 -40.50
C ARG A 783 14.23 -10.52 -40.10
N THR A 784 13.23 -9.74 -40.49
CA THR A 784 13.19 -8.29 -40.23
C THR A 784 12.89 -7.96 -38.76
N TYR A 785 12.01 -8.72 -38.10
CA TYR A 785 11.60 -8.43 -36.72
C TYR A 785 12.58 -8.93 -35.63
N LEU A 786 13.37 -9.98 -35.90
CA LEU A 786 14.30 -10.55 -34.92
C LEU A 786 15.77 -10.26 -35.25
N THR A 787 16.23 -10.46 -36.50
CA THR A 787 17.67 -10.40 -36.79
C THR A 787 18.24 -8.99 -36.96
N GLU A 788 17.44 -8.01 -37.36
CA GLU A 788 17.92 -6.63 -37.57
C GLU A 788 18.19 -5.86 -36.26
N PRO A 789 17.32 -5.94 -35.23
CA PRO A 789 17.63 -5.41 -33.90
C PRO A 789 18.87 -6.07 -33.29
N LEU A 790 18.99 -7.40 -33.39
CA LEU A 790 20.11 -8.16 -32.79
C LEU A 790 21.46 -7.91 -33.46
N ASN A 791 21.48 -7.68 -34.78
CA ASN A 791 22.68 -7.25 -35.50
C ASN A 791 23.09 -5.82 -35.13
N ARG A 792 22.13 -4.89 -34.96
CA ARG A 792 22.42 -3.53 -34.48
C ARG A 792 22.92 -3.52 -33.03
N MET A 793 22.53 -4.51 -32.23
CA MET A 793 22.94 -4.68 -30.83
C MET A 793 24.31 -5.38 -30.65
N GLY A 794 24.94 -5.89 -31.72
CA GLY A 794 26.25 -6.56 -31.67
C GLY A 794 26.23 -7.96 -31.05
N ILE A 795 25.05 -8.54 -30.83
CA ILE A 795 24.83 -9.79 -30.07
C ILE A 795 25.13 -11.04 -30.93
N LEU A 796 24.99 -10.94 -32.25
CA LEU A 796 25.32 -12.02 -33.19
C LEU A 796 26.81 -11.97 -33.55
N GLY A 797 27.59 -12.95 -33.09
CA GLY A 797 28.96 -13.14 -33.58
C GLY A 797 29.02 -13.37 -35.10
N LYS A 798 30.18 -13.17 -35.73
CA LYS A 798 30.38 -13.30 -37.20
C LYS A 798 29.88 -14.64 -37.79
N ASN A 799 29.69 -15.67 -36.97
CA ASN A 799 29.21 -17.00 -37.37
C ASN A 799 27.71 -17.23 -37.12
N GLY A 800 27.03 -16.47 -36.25
CA GLY A 800 25.61 -16.70 -35.91
C GLY A 800 24.65 -16.48 -37.08
N VAL A 801 25.02 -15.62 -38.03
CA VAL A 801 24.28 -15.40 -39.29
C VAL A 801 24.50 -16.54 -40.30
N LYS A 802 25.62 -17.27 -40.20
CA LYS A 802 25.93 -18.43 -41.06
C LYS A 802 25.26 -19.70 -40.54
N ASP A 803 25.23 -19.94 -39.23
CA ASP A 803 24.60 -21.14 -38.66
C ASP A 803 23.08 -21.16 -38.85
N TRP A 804 22.43 -19.98 -38.83
CA TRP A 804 20.99 -19.86 -39.18
C TRP A 804 20.70 -20.23 -40.64
N LYS A 805 21.67 -20.07 -41.55
CA LYS A 805 21.53 -20.48 -42.96
C LYS A 805 21.78 -21.98 -43.18
N ALA A 806 22.53 -22.63 -42.28
CA ALA A 806 22.91 -24.04 -42.41
C ALA A 806 21.83 -25.01 -41.89
N ASN A 807 21.01 -24.58 -40.91
CA ASN A 807 19.89 -25.36 -40.36
C ASN A 807 18.55 -25.14 -41.12
N ARG A 808 18.61 -24.99 -42.44
CA ARG A 808 17.45 -24.68 -43.29
C ARG A 808 17.10 -25.82 -44.23
#